data_AF-A0A1M7KXV6-F1
#
_entry.id   AF-A0A1M7KXV6-F1
#
_cell.length_a   1.000
_cell.length_b   1.000
_cell.length_c   1.000
_cell.angle_alpha   90.00
_cell.angle_beta   90.00
_cell.angle_gamma   90.00
#
_symmetry.space_group_name_H-M   'P 1'
#
loop_
_entity.id
_entity.type
_entity.pdbx_description
1 polymer ?
#
loop_
_entity_poly.entity_id
_entity_poly.type
_entity_poly.pdbx_seq_one_letter_code
_entity_poly.pdbx_strand_id
1 'polypeptide(L)'
;MKTENKKTLRGSVLFTVVCVMALLIIFLTGTLALASASSNRAHKSYSSSQASYTARAAIDTFVQSMGREPGIPAAIENIGDTPLEVEMKINDPTLGVIGYYDDSHKWQKDKMVITPVADSAGYIFTDIDGDNNPEWVPVTAVKLTATCRVGKEEETVSAYIQKTASAHSEVTPGGLDGLQEVGGNAFPNGAVITGGLGLGISKDKSGLFTLHNAVTIETKSTFINGSVTGGTGSFAINIKNPVDNKTGKLQMPNSQTVIMGSLYMKNDSLFNLDYVMTNNFTQKDIPYIYIDESIAGLSSLNFVKSGKFVKKDGKYEFNGDANRVGKAPFNVFIGTFDSRTFQTDVKFGGADVYMLDEYTSDDNKYNILFSSERDYASEELAAKDADRPGKENDRQVVVGDNHFGKDVGNTMLYDWASSYVHKSESQHKTTGGNLYSMGNLTLQQCTIEGDVRVNGNCTIKNGVTIKGDLIVKKTLTFDGGNANSVHGDIYCDNVVGGGAGNRDTERLKEGFIEHKNALLPRYKEVHNFIYENELVPDIDVQETIRSEKSEAEGWRYVITKPGDTTPTVLGWENDKTDGIRNADYCYKKIKDTWYVGNAYYETGIDGFVSDRVVTTPTVTYKGDPTTDEERVWIGDDGKPVYGKVDEDFSYYKMNEDNTVAEETDEAHAIATYYTKEGDPYTVYGRNEAYGSFSAVNHMDYTGSGKEPAYPDNMTRKAIYGYEDPDTHEFIEADPKTKIVKNIYEVREDLNMDENGNYDEKVYHNHVPKRFCENAADDTFIDDPDDPAYNTPANKAQRNKLPYAFNNDGTPNTASGVWSDGKIIRSCIIGKTDGTVFKFENKKSYNVVGSGEGIWVVLQNVKTTDDSENSLLCDTTKGKVCFLIDKTLDISKTSIRPVVSGSGVQAYTENCIVTPDSVWGVEYYGTEGSSITMFNDCTLVGTFMCPETTFSGNVAGLIGCRYRGAYTAKGKETYYKSPIVGSAMFKHVDKATNDFGVLNSGGGGATKTKGSVKTALGTYEISYFTGS
;
A
#
# COMPACT_ATOMS: atom_id res chain seq x y z
N MET A 1 -50.12 -101.49 -14.78
CA MET A 1 -49.44 -101.74 -16.07
C MET A 1 -48.35 -100.69 -16.23
N LYS A 2 -47.10 -101.15 -16.34
CA LYS A 2 -45.84 -100.49 -16.78
C LYS A 2 -45.66 -98.96 -16.64
N THR A 3 -44.60 -98.64 -15.90
CA THR A 3 -43.69 -97.49 -16.05
C THR A 3 -43.30 -97.20 -17.51
N GLU A 4 -43.35 -95.92 -17.92
CA GLU A 4 -42.32 -95.33 -18.77
C GLU A 4 -42.30 -93.79 -18.67
N ASN A 5 -41.20 -93.28 -18.12
CA ASN A 5 -40.75 -91.90 -18.26
C ASN A 5 -40.29 -91.66 -19.71
N LYS A 6 -40.56 -90.48 -20.29
CA LYS A 6 -39.51 -89.49 -20.64
C LYS A 6 -39.97 -88.39 -21.63
N LYS A 7 -39.49 -87.18 -21.32
CA LYS A 7 -39.16 -86.02 -22.20
C LYS A 7 -40.39 -85.26 -22.71
N THR A 8 -40.61 -83.99 -22.34
CA THR A 8 -39.70 -82.87 -22.65
C THR A 8 -39.78 -81.72 -21.62
N LEU A 9 -39.01 -81.85 -20.53
CA LEU A 9 -38.50 -80.74 -19.70
C LEU A 9 -37.46 -79.89 -20.47
N ARG A 10 -37.74 -79.53 -21.73
CA ARG A 10 -36.89 -78.63 -22.54
C ARG A 10 -37.47 -77.23 -22.67
N GLY A 11 -38.77 -77.04 -22.40
CA GLY A 11 -39.42 -75.72 -22.41
C GLY A 11 -39.29 -74.97 -21.09
N SER A 12 -39.42 -75.64 -19.94
CA SER A 12 -39.48 -74.98 -18.62
C SER A 12 -38.15 -74.34 -18.19
N VAL A 13 -37.01 -75.00 -18.48
CA VAL A 13 -35.68 -74.42 -18.23
C VAL A 13 -35.40 -73.25 -19.17
N LEU A 14 -35.80 -73.36 -20.44
CA LEU A 14 -35.68 -72.25 -21.39
C LEU A 14 -36.55 -71.05 -20.97
N PHE A 15 -37.77 -71.31 -20.48
CA PHE A 15 -38.71 -70.27 -20.05
C PHE A 15 -38.23 -69.58 -18.77
N THR A 16 -37.69 -70.33 -17.80
CA THR A 16 -37.08 -69.74 -16.60
C THR A 16 -35.83 -68.95 -16.93
N VAL A 17 -34.97 -69.42 -17.84
CA VAL A 17 -33.80 -68.65 -18.28
C VAL A 17 -34.21 -67.39 -19.03
N VAL A 18 -35.22 -67.44 -19.90
CA VAL A 18 -35.74 -66.25 -20.60
C VAL A 18 -36.41 -65.27 -19.63
N CYS A 19 -37.19 -65.74 -18.66
CA CYS A 19 -37.77 -64.88 -17.63
C CYS A 19 -36.70 -64.21 -16.76
N VAL A 20 -35.66 -64.95 -16.35
CA VAL A 20 -34.54 -64.40 -15.57
C VAL A 20 -33.74 -63.39 -16.40
N MET A 21 -33.45 -63.69 -17.66
CA MET A 21 -32.78 -62.77 -18.58
C MET A 21 -33.63 -61.51 -18.83
N ALA A 22 -34.94 -61.63 -19.00
CA ALA A 22 -35.84 -60.49 -19.18
C ALA A 22 -35.91 -59.61 -17.92
N LEU A 23 -35.97 -60.21 -16.72
CA LEU A 23 -35.90 -59.48 -15.45
C LEU A 23 -34.59 -58.73 -15.30
N LEU A 24 -33.45 -59.37 -15.60
CA LEU A 24 -32.14 -58.73 -15.56
C LEU A 24 -32.04 -57.57 -16.55
N ILE A 25 -32.58 -57.72 -17.77
CA ILE A 25 -32.62 -56.63 -18.75
C ILE A 25 -33.49 -55.48 -18.24
N ILE A 26 -34.67 -55.74 -17.67
CA ILE A 26 -35.54 -54.68 -17.12
C ILE A 26 -34.84 -53.96 -15.97
N PHE A 27 -34.17 -54.67 -15.05
CA PHE A 27 -33.40 -54.05 -13.98
C PHE A 27 -32.24 -53.23 -14.51
N LEU A 28 -31.47 -53.73 -15.49
CA LEU A 28 -30.38 -52.99 -16.11
C LEU A 28 -30.89 -51.74 -16.84
N THR A 29 -32.01 -51.85 -17.56
CA THR A 29 -32.60 -50.72 -18.30
C THR A 29 -33.16 -49.67 -17.32
N GLY A 30 -33.79 -50.11 -16.23
CA GLY A 30 -34.29 -49.23 -15.17
C GLY A 30 -33.17 -48.52 -14.43
N THR A 31 -32.08 -49.21 -14.08
CA THR A 31 -30.91 -48.59 -13.43
C THR A 31 -30.19 -47.64 -14.38
N LEU A 32 -30.05 -47.96 -15.67
CA LEU A 32 -29.46 -47.06 -16.67
C LEU A 32 -30.30 -45.79 -16.86
N ALA A 33 -31.63 -45.91 -16.89
CA ALA A 33 -32.54 -44.78 -16.98
C ALA A 33 -32.48 -43.88 -15.73
N LEU A 34 -32.41 -44.47 -14.54
CA LEU A 34 -32.33 -43.74 -13.27
C LEU A 34 -30.96 -43.08 -13.07
N ALA A 35 -29.88 -43.75 -13.48
CA ALA A 35 -28.53 -43.18 -13.52
C ALA A 35 -28.42 -42.05 -14.54
N SER A 36 -29.01 -42.20 -15.74
CA SER A 36 -29.07 -41.15 -16.76
C SER A 36 -29.90 -39.95 -16.29
N ALA A 37 -31.04 -40.16 -15.64
CA ALA A 37 -31.86 -39.09 -15.07
C ALA A 37 -31.16 -38.35 -13.93
N SER A 38 -30.47 -39.08 -13.04
CA SER A 38 -29.68 -38.49 -11.95
C SER A 38 -28.48 -37.70 -12.47
N SER A 39 -27.76 -38.25 -13.45
CA SER A 39 -26.65 -37.57 -14.12
C SER A 39 -27.12 -36.31 -14.85
N ASN A 40 -28.21 -36.38 -15.62
CA ASN A 40 -28.80 -35.21 -16.27
C ASN A 40 -29.26 -34.14 -15.26
N ARG A 41 -29.79 -34.54 -14.09
CA ARG A 41 -30.18 -33.61 -13.02
C ARG A 41 -28.96 -32.92 -12.37
N ALA A 42 -27.88 -33.66 -12.15
CA ALA A 42 -26.63 -33.14 -11.62
C ALA A 42 -25.95 -32.18 -12.62
N HIS A 43 -25.89 -32.56 -13.90
CA HIS A 43 -25.38 -31.69 -14.97
C HIS A 43 -26.24 -30.43 -15.12
N LYS A 44 -27.58 -30.54 -15.06
CA LYS A 44 -28.48 -29.40 -15.05
C LYS A 44 -28.22 -28.46 -13.87
N SER A 45 -28.10 -28.98 -12.65
CA SER A 45 -27.82 -28.18 -11.45
C SER A 45 -26.46 -27.47 -11.51
N TYR A 46 -25.44 -28.16 -12.05
CA TYR A 46 -24.11 -27.58 -12.26
C TYR A 46 -24.14 -26.49 -13.33
N SER A 47 -24.75 -26.75 -14.49
CA SER A 47 -24.88 -25.78 -15.59
C SER A 47 -25.68 -24.54 -15.19
N SER A 48 -26.78 -24.71 -14.45
CA SER A 48 -27.57 -23.58 -13.91
C SER A 48 -26.75 -22.77 -12.90
N SER A 49 -26.07 -23.42 -11.95
CA SER A 49 -25.21 -22.71 -10.99
C SER A 49 -24.09 -21.95 -11.70
N GLN A 50 -23.41 -22.59 -12.67
CA GLN A 50 -22.35 -21.98 -13.46
C GLN A 50 -22.87 -20.79 -14.28
N ALA A 51 -24.04 -20.91 -14.92
CA ALA A 51 -24.67 -19.83 -15.66
C ALA A 51 -25.00 -18.63 -14.75
N SER A 52 -25.51 -18.89 -13.55
CA SER A 52 -25.79 -17.83 -12.55
C SER A 52 -24.51 -17.11 -12.10
N TYR A 53 -23.43 -17.85 -11.80
CA TYR A 53 -22.14 -17.26 -11.43
C TYR A 53 -21.54 -16.42 -12.55
N THR A 54 -21.58 -16.93 -13.79
CA THR A 54 -21.06 -16.21 -14.96
C THR A 54 -21.90 -14.97 -15.27
N ALA A 55 -23.23 -15.04 -15.17
CA ALA A 55 -24.12 -13.88 -15.33
C ALA A 55 -23.90 -12.82 -14.24
N ARG A 56 -23.57 -13.22 -13.01
CA ARG A 56 -23.20 -12.29 -11.95
C ARG A 56 -21.85 -11.64 -12.18
N ALA A 57 -20.83 -12.43 -12.54
CA ALA A 57 -19.49 -11.92 -12.85
C ALA A 57 -19.51 -10.92 -14.02
N ALA A 58 -20.41 -11.10 -14.98
CA ALA A 58 -20.69 -10.17 -16.06
C ALA A 58 -21.10 -8.77 -15.52
N ILE A 59 -22.11 -8.74 -14.65
CA ILE A 59 -22.62 -7.52 -14.02
C ILE A 59 -21.52 -6.88 -13.16
N ASP A 60 -20.78 -7.67 -12.38
CA ASP A 60 -19.69 -7.18 -11.53
C ASP A 60 -18.56 -6.54 -12.36
N THR A 61 -18.26 -7.10 -13.54
CA THR A 61 -17.26 -6.56 -14.46
C THR A 61 -17.73 -5.24 -15.10
N PHE A 62 -19.01 -5.15 -15.47
CA PHE A 62 -19.60 -3.91 -15.97
C PHE A 62 -19.55 -2.80 -14.91
N VAL A 63 -19.94 -3.14 -13.69
CA VAL A 63 -19.88 -2.28 -12.50
C VAL A 63 -18.46 -1.78 -12.21
N GLN A 64 -17.45 -2.66 -12.29
CA GLN A 64 -16.05 -2.26 -12.16
C GLN A 64 -15.59 -1.34 -13.30
N SER A 65 -16.14 -1.53 -14.50
CA SER A 65 -15.82 -0.69 -15.66
C SER A 65 -16.42 0.71 -15.52
N MET A 66 -17.58 0.86 -14.86
CA MET A 66 -18.14 2.18 -14.51
C MET A 66 -17.21 3.01 -13.62
N GLY A 67 -16.45 2.38 -12.72
CA GLY A 67 -15.46 3.06 -11.89
C GLY A 67 -14.15 3.42 -12.60
N ARG A 68 -13.89 2.83 -13.79
CA ARG A 68 -12.63 3.02 -14.54
C ARG A 68 -12.78 3.97 -15.74
N GLU A 69 -13.94 3.97 -16.39
CA GLU A 69 -14.19 4.69 -17.63
C GLU A 69 -15.34 5.70 -17.45
N PRO A 70 -15.06 7.01 -17.35
CA PRO A 70 -16.07 8.05 -17.12
C PRO A 70 -17.19 8.11 -18.18
N GLY A 71 -16.92 7.60 -19.39
CA GLY A 71 -17.90 7.56 -20.48
C GLY A 71 -19.03 6.54 -20.26
N ILE A 72 -18.82 5.50 -19.44
CA ILE A 72 -19.85 4.48 -19.16
C ILE A 72 -20.93 5.03 -18.21
N PRO A 73 -20.58 5.66 -17.07
CA PRO A 73 -21.55 6.37 -16.23
C PRO A 73 -22.32 7.47 -16.98
N ALA A 74 -21.64 8.22 -17.87
CA ALA A 74 -22.28 9.26 -18.69
C ALA A 74 -23.36 8.68 -19.62
N ALA A 75 -23.15 7.49 -20.19
CA ALA A 75 -24.12 6.83 -21.03
C ALA A 75 -25.35 6.33 -20.24
N ILE A 76 -25.15 5.91 -18.98
CA ILE A 76 -26.22 5.50 -18.08
C ILE A 76 -27.03 6.71 -17.61
N GLU A 77 -26.40 7.85 -17.36
CA GLU A 77 -27.08 9.10 -16.98
C GLU A 77 -27.98 9.64 -18.11
N ASN A 78 -27.51 9.52 -19.35
CA ASN A 78 -28.24 9.99 -20.53
C ASN A 78 -29.20 8.95 -21.11
N ILE A 79 -29.46 7.84 -20.40
CA ILE A 79 -30.39 6.82 -20.89
C ILE A 79 -31.81 7.37 -20.88
N GLY A 80 -32.43 7.47 -22.06
CA GLY A 80 -33.84 7.78 -22.22
C GLY A 80 -34.73 6.54 -22.04
N ASP A 81 -35.88 6.52 -22.70
CA ASP A 81 -36.82 5.38 -22.65
C ASP A 81 -36.32 4.13 -23.41
N THR A 82 -35.26 4.26 -24.21
CA THR A 82 -34.70 3.18 -25.01
C THR A 82 -33.62 2.38 -24.25
N PRO A 83 -33.69 1.03 -24.24
CA PRO A 83 -32.66 0.19 -23.64
C PRO A 83 -31.27 0.39 -24.27
N LEU A 84 -30.23 0.35 -23.44
CA LEU A 84 -28.84 0.40 -23.87
C LEU A 84 -28.25 -1.02 -23.95
N GLU A 85 -27.62 -1.34 -25.08
CA GLU A 85 -26.92 -2.61 -25.30
C GLU A 85 -25.42 -2.45 -25.03
N VAL A 86 -24.84 -3.32 -24.22
CA VAL A 86 -23.41 -3.31 -23.88
C VAL A 86 -22.76 -4.60 -24.35
N GLU A 87 -21.70 -4.49 -25.14
CA GLU A 87 -20.92 -5.66 -25.60
C GLU A 87 -20.10 -6.24 -24.45
N MET A 88 -20.19 -7.56 -24.24
CA MET A 88 -19.48 -8.27 -23.20
C MET A 88 -19.01 -9.63 -23.69
N LYS A 89 -17.68 -9.80 -23.79
CA LYS A 89 -17.04 -11.02 -24.25
C LYS A 89 -16.45 -11.80 -23.09
N ILE A 90 -16.81 -13.07 -23.01
CA ILE A 90 -16.12 -14.04 -22.15
C ILE A 90 -15.08 -14.75 -23.03
N ASN A 91 -13.80 -14.67 -22.63
CA ASN A 91 -12.70 -15.25 -23.39
C ASN A 91 -12.70 -16.79 -23.38
N ASP A 92 -13.35 -17.42 -22.39
CA ASP A 92 -13.49 -18.87 -22.27
C ASP A 92 -14.94 -19.33 -22.55
N PRO A 93 -15.20 -20.03 -23.68
CA PRO A 93 -16.52 -20.53 -24.04
C PRO A 93 -17.08 -21.57 -23.06
N THR A 94 -16.24 -22.22 -22.24
CA THR A 94 -16.66 -23.27 -21.31
C THR A 94 -17.39 -22.72 -20.08
N LEU A 95 -17.23 -21.43 -19.80
CA LEU A 95 -17.89 -20.71 -18.70
C LEU A 95 -19.30 -20.22 -19.05
N GLY A 96 -19.71 -20.36 -20.32
CA GLY A 96 -21.01 -19.93 -20.83
C GLY A 96 -20.93 -18.71 -21.71
N VAL A 97 -22.05 -18.40 -22.36
CA VAL A 97 -22.19 -17.27 -23.28
C VAL A 97 -23.22 -16.29 -22.74
N ILE A 98 -22.83 -15.01 -22.62
CA ILE A 98 -23.75 -13.94 -22.21
C ILE A 98 -24.59 -13.51 -23.41
N GLY A 99 -25.84 -13.18 -23.17
CA GLY A 99 -26.74 -12.60 -24.16
C GLY A 99 -28.05 -12.12 -23.55
N TYR A 100 -28.97 -11.71 -24.41
CA TYR A 100 -30.37 -11.47 -24.07
C TYR A 100 -31.25 -11.79 -25.28
N TYR A 101 -32.56 -11.91 -25.04
CA TYR A 101 -33.54 -12.05 -26.11
C TYR A 101 -34.09 -10.67 -26.49
N ASP A 102 -34.04 -10.34 -27.78
CA ASP A 102 -34.72 -9.14 -28.29
C ASP A 102 -36.24 -9.32 -28.33
N ASP A 103 -36.97 -8.26 -28.65
CA ASP A 103 -38.45 -8.27 -28.76
C ASP A 103 -38.96 -9.29 -29.79
N SER A 104 -38.11 -9.69 -30.74
CA SER A 104 -38.39 -10.72 -31.75
C SER A 104 -38.05 -12.14 -31.28
N HIS A 105 -37.73 -12.32 -30.00
CA HIS A 105 -37.31 -13.59 -29.37
C HIS A 105 -36.07 -14.21 -30.00
N LYS A 106 -35.19 -13.38 -30.57
CA LYS A 106 -33.91 -13.81 -31.14
C LYS A 106 -32.80 -13.57 -30.12
N TRP A 107 -31.96 -14.60 -29.92
CA TRP A 107 -30.81 -14.53 -29.00
C TRP A 107 -29.73 -13.61 -29.57
N GLN A 108 -29.44 -12.53 -28.85
CA GLN A 108 -28.36 -11.60 -29.14
C GLN A 108 -27.14 -11.98 -28.29
N LYS A 109 -26.12 -12.53 -28.95
CA LYS A 109 -24.92 -13.07 -28.31
C LYS A 109 -23.94 -11.95 -27.91
N ASP A 110 -23.23 -12.15 -26.81
CA ASP A 110 -22.16 -11.30 -26.28
C ASP A 110 -22.63 -9.88 -25.95
N LYS A 111 -23.90 -9.74 -25.56
CA LYS A 111 -24.54 -8.47 -25.22
C LYS A 111 -25.35 -8.54 -23.93
N MET A 112 -25.26 -7.49 -23.13
CA MET A 112 -26.10 -7.25 -21.94
C MET A 112 -27.04 -6.07 -22.22
N VAL A 113 -28.22 -6.07 -21.60
CA VAL A 113 -29.20 -4.98 -21.74
C VAL A 113 -29.35 -4.20 -20.43
N ILE A 114 -29.40 -2.87 -20.56
CA ILE A 114 -29.69 -1.94 -19.48
C ILE A 114 -31.02 -1.26 -19.82
N THR A 115 -32.02 -1.43 -18.97
CA THR A 115 -33.34 -0.83 -19.16
C THR A 115 -33.64 0.20 -18.08
N PRO A 116 -34.23 1.36 -18.42
CA PRO A 116 -34.79 2.25 -17.42
C PRO A 116 -35.93 1.55 -16.67
N VAL A 117 -36.03 1.75 -15.36
CA VAL A 117 -37.16 1.23 -14.59
C VAL A 117 -38.27 2.29 -14.60
N ALA A 118 -39.38 1.99 -15.28
CA ALA A 118 -40.56 2.85 -15.28
C ALA A 118 -41.05 3.10 -13.85
N ASP A 119 -41.49 4.33 -13.56
CA ASP A 119 -42.00 4.78 -12.25
C ASP A 119 -41.01 4.61 -11.07
N SER A 120 -39.69 4.54 -11.33
CA SER A 120 -38.66 4.42 -10.29
C SER A 120 -38.24 5.74 -9.64
N ALA A 121 -38.98 6.83 -9.88
CA ALA A 121 -38.73 8.14 -9.29
C ALA A 121 -38.94 8.08 -7.77
N GLY A 122 -37.85 7.82 -7.04
CA GLY A 122 -37.77 8.05 -5.61
C GLY A 122 -37.37 9.49 -5.33
N TYR A 123 -37.47 9.94 -4.09
CA TYR A 123 -36.80 11.16 -3.67
C TYR A 123 -35.86 10.81 -2.53
N ILE A 124 -34.63 11.28 -2.61
CA ILE A 124 -33.71 11.29 -1.48
C ILE A 124 -33.66 12.71 -0.94
N PHE A 125 -33.64 12.85 0.38
CA PHE A 125 -33.43 14.13 1.03
C PHE A 125 -31.92 14.30 1.18
N THR A 126 -31.31 15.07 0.26
CA THR A 126 -29.87 15.27 0.21
C THR A 126 -29.57 16.71 -0.18
N ASP A 127 -28.43 17.19 0.27
CA ASP A 127 -27.90 18.48 -0.14
C ASP A 127 -27.07 18.27 -1.41
N ILE A 128 -27.56 18.78 -2.55
CA ILE A 128 -26.85 18.66 -3.84
C ILE A 128 -25.74 19.69 -3.95
N ASP A 129 -25.92 20.85 -3.33
CA ASP A 129 -25.04 22.00 -3.53
C ASP A 129 -23.97 22.09 -2.42
N GLY A 130 -24.13 21.32 -1.33
CA GLY A 130 -23.25 21.37 -0.17
C GLY A 130 -23.50 22.59 0.72
N ASP A 131 -24.63 23.26 0.51
CA ASP A 131 -25.00 24.54 1.14
C ASP A 131 -25.77 24.37 2.47
N ASN A 132 -25.76 23.17 3.06
CA ASN A 132 -26.54 22.75 4.23
C ASN A 132 -28.07 22.93 4.07
N ASN A 133 -28.57 22.96 2.83
CA ASN A 133 -30.00 23.00 2.52
C ASN A 133 -30.43 21.71 1.81
N PRO A 134 -30.68 20.62 2.55
CA PRO A 134 -31.14 19.39 1.94
C PRO A 134 -32.51 19.60 1.29
N GLU A 135 -32.61 19.22 0.01
CA GLU A 135 -33.86 19.22 -0.73
C GLU A 135 -34.25 17.81 -1.16
N TRP A 136 -35.51 17.63 -1.53
CA TRP A 136 -36.00 16.35 -2.05
C TRP A 136 -35.58 16.21 -3.52
N VAL A 137 -34.54 15.41 -3.75
CA VAL A 137 -33.94 15.18 -5.06
C VAL A 137 -34.54 13.93 -5.70
N PRO A 138 -35.11 14.02 -6.91
CA PRO A 138 -35.62 12.85 -7.60
C PRO A 138 -34.46 11.92 -8.03
N VAL A 139 -34.51 10.66 -7.58
CA VAL A 139 -33.58 9.59 -7.98
C VAL A 139 -34.29 8.61 -8.90
N THR A 140 -33.61 8.20 -9.97
CA THR A 140 -34.11 7.19 -10.91
C THR A 140 -33.29 5.91 -10.82
N ALA A 141 -33.91 4.78 -11.12
CA ALA A 141 -33.26 3.47 -11.13
C ALA A 141 -33.15 2.90 -12.54
N VAL A 142 -32.02 2.26 -12.83
CA VAL A 142 -31.80 1.47 -14.04
C VAL A 142 -31.61 0.01 -13.69
N LYS A 143 -32.13 -0.89 -14.53
CA LYS A 143 -32.03 -2.35 -14.37
C LYS A 143 -31.03 -2.90 -15.36
N LEU A 144 -29.99 -3.56 -14.86
CA LEU A 144 -29.03 -4.32 -15.64
C LEU A 144 -29.51 -5.76 -15.68
N THR A 145 -29.56 -6.34 -16.86
CA THR A 145 -29.97 -7.73 -17.04
C THR A 145 -28.94 -8.49 -17.86
N ALA A 146 -28.34 -9.51 -17.24
CA ALA A 146 -27.41 -10.43 -17.89
C ALA A 146 -28.00 -11.84 -17.88
N THR A 147 -28.22 -12.42 -19.06
CA THR A 147 -28.57 -13.84 -19.21
C THR A 147 -27.34 -14.60 -19.67
N CYS A 148 -26.99 -15.68 -18.96
CA CYS A 148 -25.90 -16.56 -19.36
C CYS A 148 -26.44 -17.93 -19.74
N ARG A 149 -25.91 -18.49 -20.83
CA ARG A 149 -26.22 -19.83 -21.32
C ARG A 149 -25.03 -20.76 -21.15
N VAL A 150 -25.20 -21.83 -20.38
CA VAL A 150 -24.20 -22.91 -20.22
C VAL A 150 -24.83 -24.23 -20.70
N GLY A 151 -24.55 -24.60 -21.95
CA GLY A 151 -25.17 -25.75 -22.59
C GLY A 151 -26.66 -25.53 -22.90
N LYS A 152 -27.55 -26.29 -22.24
CA LYS A 152 -29.02 -26.19 -22.42
C LYS A 152 -29.73 -25.36 -21.35
N GLU A 153 -29.03 -24.99 -20.29
CA GLU A 153 -29.61 -24.21 -19.18
C GLU A 153 -29.23 -22.74 -19.34
N GLU A 154 -30.18 -21.87 -19.00
CA GLU A 154 -30.08 -20.42 -19.10
C GLU A 154 -30.48 -19.84 -17.75
N GLU A 155 -29.65 -18.95 -17.21
CA GLU A 155 -29.94 -18.21 -15.98
C GLU A 155 -29.84 -16.72 -16.24
N THR A 156 -30.78 -15.96 -15.69
CA THR A 156 -30.83 -14.50 -15.80
C THR A 156 -30.61 -13.88 -14.44
N VAL A 157 -29.62 -12.99 -14.34
CA VAL A 157 -29.37 -12.19 -13.15
C VAL A 157 -29.70 -10.75 -13.47
N SER A 158 -30.38 -10.08 -12.55
CA SER A 158 -30.65 -8.65 -12.64
C SER A 158 -30.06 -7.90 -11.46
N ALA A 159 -29.47 -6.74 -11.74
CA ALA A 159 -29.07 -5.78 -10.74
C ALA A 159 -29.77 -4.45 -11.00
N TYR A 160 -30.04 -3.70 -9.94
CA TYR A 160 -30.60 -2.35 -10.03
C TYR A 160 -29.55 -1.37 -9.54
N ILE A 161 -29.37 -0.30 -10.31
CA ILE A 161 -28.52 0.83 -9.96
C ILE A 161 -29.42 2.04 -9.69
N GLN A 162 -29.28 2.64 -8.52
CA GLN A 162 -29.93 3.91 -8.17
C GLN A 162 -28.95 5.07 -8.36
N LYS A 163 -29.41 6.16 -9.00
CA LYS A 163 -28.65 7.40 -9.24
C LYS A 163 -28.79 8.33 -8.03
N THR A 164 -27.68 8.76 -7.43
CA THR A 164 -27.63 9.90 -6.49
C THR A 164 -26.89 11.06 -7.16
N ALA A 165 -27.40 12.29 -7.07
CA ALA A 165 -26.72 13.47 -7.60
C ALA A 165 -25.40 13.72 -6.85
N SER A 166 -24.39 14.19 -7.58
CA SER A 166 -23.01 14.30 -7.13
C SER A 166 -22.74 15.61 -6.38
N ALA A 167 -22.59 15.52 -5.06
CA ALA A 167 -21.60 16.31 -4.33
C ALA A 167 -20.64 15.32 -3.65
N HIS A 168 -19.36 15.68 -3.61
CA HIS A 168 -18.21 14.94 -3.05
C HIS A 168 -17.45 14.02 -4.02
N SER A 169 -16.39 14.64 -4.56
CA SER A 169 -14.99 14.22 -4.47
C SER A 169 -14.66 12.73 -4.54
N GLU A 170 -13.73 12.40 -5.44
CA GLU A 170 -12.97 11.15 -5.44
C GLU A 170 -12.51 10.78 -4.02
N VAL A 171 -12.98 9.66 -3.47
CA VAL A 171 -12.35 9.02 -2.31
C VAL A 171 -11.73 7.72 -2.80
N THR A 172 -10.42 7.78 -3.08
CA THR A 172 -9.57 6.61 -3.21
C THR A 172 -9.03 6.24 -1.81
N PRO A 173 -8.56 5.00 -1.62
CA PRO A 173 -9.05 4.08 -0.62
C PRO A 173 -8.71 4.42 0.84
N GLY A 174 -9.74 4.34 1.70
CA GLY A 174 -9.62 3.86 3.07
C GLY A 174 -9.34 4.94 4.11
N GLY A 175 -10.39 5.28 4.86
CA GLY A 175 -10.27 5.86 6.19
C GLY A 175 -9.21 5.13 6.99
N LEU A 176 -8.38 5.88 7.71
CA LEU A 176 -7.13 5.45 8.30
C LEU A 176 -7.28 4.07 9.00
N ASP A 177 -6.95 2.98 8.31
CA ASP A 177 -7.10 1.62 8.82
C ASP A 177 -5.80 1.24 9.56
N GLY A 178 -5.78 1.33 10.89
CA GLY A 178 -4.57 1.10 11.68
C GLY A 178 -4.71 1.68 13.08
N LEU A 179 -3.76 2.49 13.52
CA LEU A 179 -3.81 3.12 14.84
C LEU A 179 -4.22 4.58 14.75
N GLN A 180 -5.30 4.94 15.43
CA GLN A 180 -5.86 6.29 15.50
C GLN A 180 -5.90 6.79 16.95
N GLU A 181 -5.45 8.01 17.17
CA GLU A 181 -5.59 8.74 18.43
C GLU A 181 -6.44 9.99 18.23
N VAL A 182 -7.56 10.06 18.95
CA VAL A 182 -8.48 11.21 18.92
C VAL A 182 -7.82 12.42 19.60
N GLY A 183 -7.29 12.22 20.81
CA GLY A 183 -6.40 13.13 21.52
C GLY A 183 -4.93 12.91 21.13
N GLY A 184 -3.99 13.30 22.00
CA GLY A 184 -2.56 13.05 21.78
C GLY A 184 -1.88 12.42 22.99
N ASN A 185 -0.94 11.48 22.77
CA ASN A 185 0.49 11.82 22.80
C ASN A 185 1.38 10.68 22.24
N ALA A 186 2.55 11.09 21.74
CA ALA A 186 3.74 10.34 21.32
C ALA A 186 3.96 8.87 21.78
N PHE A 187 4.25 7.97 20.83
CA PHE A 187 4.79 6.62 21.12
C PHE A 187 6.18 6.70 21.78
N PRO A 188 6.37 6.10 22.96
CA PRO A 188 7.72 5.79 23.42
C PRO A 188 8.38 4.70 22.55
N ASN A 189 9.70 4.58 22.72
CA ASN A 189 10.65 3.81 21.89
C ASN A 189 10.13 2.44 21.40
N GLY A 190 10.31 2.10 20.11
CA GLY A 190 10.23 0.73 19.59
C GLY A 190 8.84 0.20 19.20
N ALA A 191 8.16 0.86 18.24
CA ALA A 191 6.84 0.45 17.75
C ALA A 191 6.81 0.04 16.26
N VAL A 192 5.97 -0.95 15.91
CA VAL A 192 5.61 -1.26 14.51
C VAL A 192 4.13 -0.98 14.28
N ILE A 193 3.83 -0.08 13.34
CA ILE A 193 2.46 0.31 12.99
C ILE A 193 2.23 0.00 11.53
N THR A 194 1.17 -0.75 11.24
CA THR A 194 0.79 -1.11 9.86
C THR A 194 -0.58 -0.57 9.49
N GLY A 195 -0.82 -0.39 8.19
CA GLY A 195 -2.11 0.08 7.66
C GLY A 195 -2.20 1.60 7.54
N GLY A 196 -2.49 2.29 8.65
CA GLY A 196 -2.73 3.72 8.73
C GLY A 196 -2.38 4.29 10.11
N LEU A 197 -1.99 5.56 10.16
CA LEU A 197 -1.68 6.26 11.41
C LEU A 197 -2.36 7.63 11.44
N GLY A 198 -3.09 7.92 12.50
CA GLY A 198 -3.77 9.19 12.71
C GLY A 198 -3.50 9.68 14.12
N LEU A 199 -2.96 10.88 14.26
CA LEU A 199 -2.64 11.48 15.56
C LEU A 199 -3.34 12.84 15.71
N GLY A 200 -4.00 13.04 16.85
CA GLY A 200 -4.64 14.33 17.17
C GLY A 200 -5.88 14.63 16.33
N ILE A 201 -6.65 13.62 15.93
CA ILE A 201 -7.76 13.81 14.99
C ILE A 201 -8.92 14.67 15.55
N SER A 202 -8.91 14.97 16.86
CA SER A 202 -9.81 15.93 17.52
C SER A 202 -9.66 17.38 17.02
N LYS A 203 -10.54 18.27 17.50
CA LYS A 203 -10.71 19.65 17.05
C LYS A 203 -9.42 20.47 16.99
N ASP A 204 -8.56 20.34 18.00
CA ASP A 204 -7.49 21.29 18.24
C ASP A 204 -6.20 20.89 17.49
N LYS A 205 -5.75 21.75 16.56
CA LYS A 205 -4.45 21.64 15.84
C LYS A 205 -3.21 21.71 16.76
N SER A 206 -3.39 21.77 18.09
CA SER A 206 -2.41 22.29 19.04
C SER A 206 -1.44 21.26 19.63
N GLY A 207 -1.44 20.02 19.14
CA GLY A 207 -0.58 18.96 19.65
C GLY A 207 0.87 19.03 19.14
N LEU A 208 1.85 18.88 20.04
CA LEU A 208 3.22 18.49 19.70
C LEU A 208 3.36 16.97 19.88
N PHE A 209 3.49 16.24 18.77
CA PHE A 209 3.59 14.79 18.75
C PHE A 209 5.06 14.35 18.68
N THR A 210 5.53 13.65 19.70
CA THR A 210 6.90 13.14 19.74
C THR A 210 6.98 11.73 19.13
N LEU A 211 7.97 11.49 18.27
CA LEU A 211 8.26 10.17 17.72
C LEU A 211 9.59 9.71 18.29
N HIS A 212 9.57 8.72 19.18
CA HIS A 212 10.77 8.20 19.81
C HIS A 212 11.51 7.17 18.93
N ASN A 213 12.66 6.71 19.41
CA ASN A 213 13.58 5.87 18.64
C ASN A 213 12.94 4.52 18.24
N ALA A 214 13.50 3.86 17.22
CA ALA A 214 13.13 2.53 16.75
C ALA A 214 11.65 2.34 16.30
N VAL A 215 10.95 3.40 15.90
CA VAL A 215 9.58 3.30 15.35
C VAL A 215 9.63 3.07 13.84
N THR A 216 8.90 2.05 13.37
CA THR A 216 8.71 1.73 11.95
C THR A 216 7.25 1.82 11.57
N ILE A 217 6.96 2.62 10.55
CA ILE A 217 5.61 2.81 10.01
C ILE A 217 5.57 2.19 8.60
N GLU A 218 4.64 1.26 8.40
CA GLU A 218 4.34 0.63 7.12
C GLU A 218 2.88 0.88 6.74
N THR A 219 2.58 2.12 6.31
CA THR A 219 1.21 2.59 6.12
C THR A 219 0.96 3.20 4.73
N LYS A 220 -0.29 3.11 4.28
CA LYS A 220 -0.78 3.79 3.08
C LYS A 220 -1.08 5.27 3.36
N SER A 221 -1.49 5.59 4.59
CA SER A 221 -1.81 6.96 4.95
C SER A 221 -1.35 7.25 6.38
N THR A 222 -0.72 8.39 6.56
CA THR A 222 -0.34 8.95 7.86
C THR A 222 -0.85 10.37 7.94
N PHE A 223 -1.69 10.68 8.92
CA PHE A 223 -2.22 12.01 9.15
C PHE A 223 -1.90 12.47 10.58
N ILE A 224 -1.26 13.62 10.71
CA ILE A 224 -0.91 14.18 12.02
C ILE A 224 -1.44 15.61 12.07
N ASN A 225 -2.43 15.83 12.93
CA ASN A 225 -3.09 17.11 13.09
C ASN A 225 -2.32 18.02 14.08
N GLY A 226 -1.07 18.32 13.77
CA GLY A 226 -0.22 19.20 14.60
C GLY A 226 1.26 19.07 14.26
N SER A 227 2.11 19.57 15.16
CA SER A 227 3.56 19.54 14.99
C SER A 227 4.17 18.21 15.41
N VAL A 228 5.24 17.78 14.76
CA VAL A 228 5.93 16.52 15.02
C VAL A 228 7.37 16.76 15.43
N THR A 229 7.85 16.03 16.44
CA THR A 229 9.26 16.07 16.87
C THR A 229 9.84 14.66 16.97
N GLY A 230 10.82 14.36 16.12
CA GLY A 230 11.56 13.11 16.14
C GLY A 230 12.70 13.10 17.16
N GLY A 231 12.79 12.02 17.95
CA GLY A 231 13.89 11.71 18.85
C GLY A 231 15.23 11.43 18.15
N THR A 232 16.24 10.98 18.91
CA THR A 232 17.63 10.82 18.44
C THR A 232 17.99 9.43 17.90
N GLY A 233 17.01 8.53 17.69
CA GLY A 233 17.24 7.19 17.15
C GLY A 233 16.20 6.80 16.10
N SER A 234 16.45 5.73 15.35
CA SER A 234 15.82 5.43 14.05
C SER A 234 14.28 5.52 14.03
N PHE A 235 13.74 6.51 13.33
CA PHE A 235 12.34 6.55 12.89
C PHE A 235 12.33 6.40 11.37
N ALA A 236 11.43 5.58 10.82
CA ALA A 236 11.29 5.45 9.38
C ALA A 236 9.85 5.15 8.95
N ILE A 237 9.39 5.87 7.93
CA ILE A 237 8.22 5.51 7.12
C ILE A 237 8.74 4.76 5.89
N ASN A 238 8.32 3.51 5.76
CA ASN A 238 8.76 2.63 4.68
C ASN A 238 7.71 2.62 3.57
N ILE A 239 8.12 3.03 2.36
CA ILE A 239 7.25 3.08 1.18
C ILE A 239 7.64 1.97 0.21
N LYS A 240 6.67 1.12 -0.14
CA LYS A 240 6.84 -0.07 -0.98
C LYS A 240 5.71 -0.16 -2.01
N ASN A 241 5.89 -0.93 -3.10
CA ASN A 241 4.78 -1.29 -3.99
C ASN A 241 3.79 -2.21 -3.27
N PRO A 242 2.48 -1.91 -3.27
CA PRO A 242 1.47 -2.87 -2.84
C PRO A 242 1.50 -4.12 -3.72
N VAL A 243 1.12 -5.26 -3.17
CA VAL A 243 1.05 -6.52 -3.92
C VAL A 243 -0.41 -6.94 -4.02
N ASP A 244 -0.87 -7.19 -5.24
CA ASP A 244 -2.20 -7.77 -5.45
C ASP A 244 -2.26 -9.19 -4.88
N ASN A 245 -3.13 -9.40 -3.89
CA ASN A 245 -3.23 -10.66 -3.16
C ASN A 245 -3.67 -11.87 -4.03
N LYS A 246 -4.31 -11.63 -5.18
CA LYS A 246 -4.82 -12.69 -6.07
C LYS A 246 -3.82 -13.05 -7.16
N THR A 247 -3.15 -12.05 -7.72
CA THR A 247 -2.29 -12.19 -8.90
C THR A 247 -0.80 -12.13 -8.57
N GLY A 248 -0.43 -11.65 -7.38
CA GLY A 248 0.97 -11.46 -6.97
C GLY A 248 1.68 -10.31 -7.70
N LYS A 249 0.95 -9.52 -8.51
CA LYS A 249 1.52 -8.40 -9.26
C LYS A 249 1.71 -7.17 -8.36
N LEU A 250 2.79 -6.43 -8.61
CA LEU A 250 3.03 -5.14 -7.96
C LEU A 250 2.04 -4.10 -8.50
N GLN A 251 1.45 -3.33 -7.59
CA GLN A 251 0.59 -2.19 -7.88
C GLN A 251 1.36 -0.87 -7.71
N MET A 252 0.77 0.22 -8.19
CA MET A 252 1.31 1.56 -7.98
C MET A 252 1.42 1.87 -6.48
N PRO A 253 2.51 2.54 -6.05
CA PRO A 253 2.66 2.97 -4.67
C PRO A 253 1.58 4.01 -4.33
N ASN A 254 1.12 4.04 -3.08
CA ASN A 254 0.03 4.91 -2.66
C ASN A 254 0.21 5.47 -1.24
N SER A 255 1.45 5.64 -0.79
CA SER A 255 1.72 6.16 0.56
C SER A 255 1.58 7.68 0.59
N GLN A 256 0.74 8.17 1.51
CA GLN A 256 0.44 9.58 1.72
C GLN A 256 0.78 9.96 3.16
N THR A 257 1.56 11.02 3.36
CA THR A 257 1.87 11.54 4.71
C THR A 257 1.47 13.00 4.79
N VAL A 258 0.67 13.37 5.78
CA VAL A 258 0.18 14.74 6.01
C VAL A 258 0.49 15.14 7.45
N ILE A 259 1.18 16.26 7.61
CA ILE A 259 1.51 16.89 8.89
C ILE A 259 0.98 18.32 8.84
N MET A 260 0.00 18.63 9.69
CA MET A 260 -0.68 19.93 9.72
C MET A 260 0.09 21.02 10.48
N GLY A 261 1.22 20.69 11.12
CA GLY A 261 2.12 21.63 11.78
C GLY A 261 3.57 21.50 11.30
N SER A 262 4.51 21.94 12.12
CA SER A 262 5.95 21.87 11.82
C SER A 262 6.55 20.50 12.12
N LEU A 263 7.60 20.12 11.40
CA LEU A 263 8.37 18.90 11.63
C LEU A 263 9.78 19.21 12.14
N TYR A 264 10.13 18.66 13.30
CA TYR A 264 11.50 18.67 13.79
C TYR A 264 12.11 17.27 13.80
N MET A 265 13.34 17.16 13.32
CA MET A 265 14.07 15.89 13.29
C MET A 265 15.45 15.98 13.93
N LYS A 266 15.70 15.10 14.92
CA LYS A 266 17.07 14.84 15.42
C LYS A 266 17.73 13.62 14.76
N ASN A 267 17.02 12.94 13.86
CA ASN A 267 17.45 11.73 13.17
C ASN A 267 18.00 12.01 11.77
N ASP A 268 18.76 11.04 11.25
CA ASP A 268 19.43 11.16 9.95
C ASP A 268 18.55 10.76 8.74
N SER A 269 17.33 10.28 8.95
CA SER A 269 16.35 10.00 7.88
C SER A 269 14.90 9.89 8.34
N LEU A 270 13.97 10.11 7.41
CA LEU A 270 12.52 10.00 7.62
C LEU A 270 11.88 8.92 6.73
N PHE A 271 12.18 8.92 5.43
CA PHE A 271 11.57 8.02 4.45
C PHE A 271 12.56 7.04 3.84
N ASN A 272 12.14 5.77 3.76
CA ASN A 272 12.82 4.73 3.01
C ASN A 272 11.97 4.30 1.82
N LEU A 273 12.46 4.55 0.60
CA LEU A 273 11.78 4.21 -0.66
C LEU A 273 12.33 2.89 -1.21
N ASP A 274 11.47 1.87 -1.26
CA ASP A 274 11.72 0.57 -1.91
C ASP A 274 10.53 0.21 -2.80
N TYR A 275 10.36 0.97 -3.89
CA TYR A 275 9.36 0.71 -4.91
C TYR A 275 9.86 1.07 -6.30
N VAL A 276 9.17 0.53 -7.30
CA VAL A 276 9.33 0.83 -8.71
C VAL A 276 8.04 1.46 -9.20
N MET A 277 8.15 2.57 -9.96
CA MET A 277 7.01 3.19 -10.61
C MET A 277 6.80 2.55 -11.99
N THR A 278 5.56 2.18 -12.32
CA THR A 278 5.23 1.66 -13.66
C THR A 278 5.18 2.81 -14.67
N ASN A 279 5.53 2.54 -15.94
CA ASN A 279 5.31 3.50 -17.03
C ASN A 279 3.82 3.87 -17.10
N ASN A 280 3.50 5.17 -17.16
CA ASN A 280 2.15 5.79 -17.11
C ASN A 280 1.65 6.17 -15.70
N PHE A 281 2.16 7.26 -15.12
CA PHE A 281 1.66 7.85 -13.87
C PHE A 281 1.43 9.36 -14.03
N THR A 282 0.58 9.92 -13.17
CA THR A 282 0.35 11.37 -13.00
C THR A 282 0.92 11.84 -11.66
N GLN A 283 0.96 13.16 -11.42
CA GLN A 283 1.45 13.70 -10.15
C GLN A 283 0.64 13.21 -8.93
N LYS A 284 -0.65 12.92 -9.12
CA LYS A 284 -1.53 12.40 -8.07
C LYS A 284 -1.18 10.98 -7.64
N ASP A 285 -0.52 10.21 -8.51
CA ASP A 285 -0.14 8.82 -8.26
C ASP A 285 1.20 8.70 -7.51
N ILE A 286 1.95 9.79 -7.39
CA ILE A 286 3.27 9.81 -6.76
C ILE A 286 3.12 9.90 -5.24
N PRO A 287 3.77 9.01 -4.46
CA PRO A 287 3.79 9.13 -3.00
C PRO A 287 4.35 10.47 -2.54
N TYR A 288 3.79 11.01 -1.47
CA TYR A 288 4.15 12.35 -1.01
C TYR A 288 4.17 12.51 0.50
N ILE A 289 4.89 13.55 0.93
CA ILE A 289 4.69 14.19 2.23
C ILE A 289 4.19 15.62 2.04
N TYR A 290 3.19 16.00 2.84
CA TYR A 290 2.70 17.37 2.99
C TYR A 290 2.97 17.85 4.41
N ILE A 291 3.63 19.00 4.54
CA ILE A 291 3.90 19.69 5.79
C ILE A 291 3.36 21.11 5.67
N ASP A 292 2.35 21.45 6.47
CA ASP A 292 1.64 22.72 6.35
C ASP A 292 2.49 23.94 6.74
N GLU A 293 3.46 23.76 7.64
CA GLU A 293 4.34 24.81 8.14
C GLU A 293 5.79 24.63 7.66
N SER A 294 6.72 24.25 8.54
CA SER A 294 8.16 24.20 8.24
C SER A 294 8.86 22.96 8.78
N ILE A 295 10.15 22.78 8.42
CA ILE A 295 11.00 21.67 8.88
C ILE A 295 12.28 22.23 9.50
N ALA A 296 12.72 21.62 10.61
CA ALA A 296 14.02 21.89 11.24
C ALA A 296 14.72 20.62 11.77
N GLY A 297 16.00 20.73 12.15
CA GLY A 297 16.73 19.60 12.74
C GLY A 297 18.07 19.89 13.42
N LEU A 298 18.65 18.87 14.06
CA LEU A 298 19.97 18.94 14.74
C LEU A 298 21.11 18.25 14.01
N SER A 299 20.87 17.29 13.12
CA SER A 299 21.93 16.55 12.41
C SER A 299 21.71 16.56 10.89
N SER A 300 22.57 15.84 10.14
CA SER A 300 22.47 15.74 8.68
C SER A 300 21.26 14.90 8.33
N LEU A 301 20.30 15.49 7.64
CA LEU A 301 19.03 14.84 7.33
C LEU A 301 19.06 14.32 5.90
N ASN A 302 19.11 13.00 5.73
CA ASN A 302 18.73 12.36 4.48
C ASN A 302 17.22 12.14 4.52
N PHE A 303 16.47 13.18 4.19
CA PHE A 303 15.02 13.22 4.32
C PHE A 303 14.36 12.04 3.60
N VAL A 304 14.87 11.74 2.41
CA VAL A 304 14.44 10.62 1.56
C VAL A 304 15.65 9.75 1.20
N LYS A 305 15.56 8.45 1.49
CA LYS A 305 16.55 7.45 1.08
C LYS A 305 15.91 6.45 0.11
N SER A 306 16.51 6.28 -1.06
CA SER A 306 16.15 5.20 -2.00
C SER A 306 17.06 3.99 -1.80
N GLY A 307 16.54 2.78 -1.89
CA GLY A 307 17.29 1.56 -1.62
C GLY A 307 16.43 0.31 -1.71
N LYS A 308 16.90 -0.80 -1.13
CA LYS A 308 16.15 -2.06 -1.03
C LYS A 308 16.17 -2.62 0.36
N PHE A 309 15.06 -3.21 0.81
CA PHE A 309 15.07 -4.05 2.00
C PHE A 309 15.73 -5.39 1.67
N VAL A 310 16.88 -5.65 2.29
CA VAL A 310 17.63 -6.90 2.15
C VAL A 310 17.59 -7.68 3.46
N LYS A 311 17.54 -9.01 3.36
CA LYS A 311 17.60 -9.87 4.54
C LYS A 311 19.07 -10.03 4.96
N LYS A 312 19.39 -9.61 6.19
CA LYS A 312 20.71 -9.76 6.80
C LYS A 312 20.53 -10.39 8.18
N ASP A 313 21.24 -11.49 8.45
CA ASP A 313 21.19 -12.20 9.73
C ASP A 313 19.77 -12.55 10.23
N GLY A 314 18.84 -12.83 9.30
CA GLY A 314 17.45 -13.17 9.63
C GLY A 314 16.52 -11.98 9.83
N LYS A 315 17.03 -10.74 9.83
CA LYS A 315 16.25 -9.49 9.89
C LYS A 315 16.22 -8.80 8.53
N TYR A 316 15.15 -8.08 8.22
CA TYR A 316 15.10 -7.23 7.03
C TYR A 316 15.65 -5.85 7.40
N GLU A 317 16.69 -5.41 6.71
CA GLU A 317 17.32 -4.11 6.90
C GLU A 317 17.28 -3.32 5.59
N PHE A 318 17.12 -2.00 5.68
CA PHE A 318 17.17 -1.14 4.50
C PHE A 318 18.61 -0.91 4.07
N ASN A 319 18.94 -1.28 2.83
CA ASN A 319 20.24 -1.03 2.23
C ASN A 319 20.11 0.08 1.17
N GLY A 320 20.60 1.28 1.54
CA GLY A 320 20.62 2.46 0.66
C GLY A 320 21.62 2.39 -0.48
N ASP A 321 22.60 1.47 -0.42
CA ASP A 321 23.62 1.30 -1.47
C ASP A 321 23.22 0.25 -2.53
N ALA A 322 22.09 -0.45 -2.33
CA ALA A 322 21.69 -1.63 -3.10
C ALA A 322 21.04 -1.34 -4.47
N ASN A 323 20.77 -0.08 -4.83
CA ASN A 323 20.15 0.25 -6.12
C ASN A 323 21.04 1.17 -6.97
N ARG A 324 21.65 0.58 -8.02
CA ARG A 324 22.14 1.31 -9.21
C ARG A 324 21.07 1.45 -10.30
N VAL A 325 19.86 0.96 -10.07
CA VAL A 325 18.75 0.93 -11.04
C VAL A 325 17.62 1.83 -10.52
N GLY A 326 17.39 2.96 -11.19
CA GLY A 326 16.19 3.82 -11.09
C GLY A 326 15.78 4.33 -9.70
N LYS A 327 16.13 5.57 -9.35
CA LYS A 327 15.55 6.26 -8.19
C LYS A 327 14.04 6.46 -8.43
N ALA A 328 13.21 6.21 -7.44
CA ALA A 328 11.74 6.29 -7.58
C ALA A 328 11.24 7.73 -7.31
N PRO A 329 10.24 8.23 -8.06
CA PRO A 329 9.75 9.61 -7.94
C PRO A 329 9.00 9.84 -6.64
N PHE A 330 9.26 10.93 -5.91
CA PHE A 330 8.61 11.26 -4.64
C PHE A 330 8.32 12.76 -4.55
N ASN A 331 7.21 13.16 -3.92
CA ASN A 331 6.86 14.58 -3.77
C ASN A 331 6.99 15.07 -2.34
N VAL A 332 7.53 16.28 -2.19
CA VAL A 332 7.67 16.95 -0.91
C VAL A 332 6.97 18.31 -1.00
N PHE A 333 5.82 18.44 -0.35
CA PHE A 333 5.10 19.70 -0.19
C PHE A 333 5.38 20.25 1.21
N ILE A 334 5.91 21.46 1.30
CA ILE A 334 6.25 22.13 2.56
C ILE A 334 5.75 23.56 2.46
N GLY A 335 5.17 24.14 3.52
CA GLY A 335 4.86 25.56 3.58
C GLY A 335 6.08 26.42 3.27
N THR A 336 7.01 26.46 4.22
CA THR A 336 8.26 27.21 4.11
C THR A 336 9.46 26.35 4.50
N PHE A 337 10.52 26.35 3.67
CA PHE A 337 11.75 25.61 3.96
C PHE A 337 12.93 26.56 4.21
N ASP A 338 13.55 26.44 5.38
CA ASP A 338 14.80 27.15 5.71
C ASP A 338 15.87 26.17 6.20
N SER A 339 16.83 25.85 5.33
CA SER A 339 17.93 24.94 5.68
C SER A 339 18.89 25.47 6.74
N ARG A 340 18.87 26.77 7.10
CA ARG A 340 19.66 27.32 8.22
C ARG A 340 19.20 26.77 9.56
N THR A 341 17.98 26.23 9.61
CA THR A 341 17.47 25.52 10.78
C THR A 341 18.14 24.15 10.99
N PHE A 342 19.12 23.73 10.19
CA PHE A 342 19.85 22.47 10.37
C PHE A 342 21.33 22.70 10.68
N GLN A 343 21.92 21.86 11.53
CA GLN A 343 23.36 21.97 11.86
C GLN A 343 24.27 21.57 10.69
N THR A 344 23.82 20.68 9.79
CA THR A 344 24.61 20.16 8.64
C THR A 344 23.71 20.04 7.39
N ASP A 345 24.08 19.20 6.42
CA ASP A 345 23.45 19.09 5.11
C ASP A 345 22.07 18.41 5.14
N VAL A 346 21.17 18.87 4.26
CA VAL A 346 19.87 18.24 4.01
C VAL A 346 19.88 17.63 2.60
N LYS A 347 19.36 16.41 2.46
CA LYS A 347 19.25 15.71 1.15
C LYS A 347 17.83 15.22 0.94
N PHE A 348 17.29 15.48 -0.26
CA PHE A 348 15.90 15.16 -0.63
C PHE A 348 15.79 14.00 -1.64
N GLY A 349 16.86 13.25 -1.89
CA GLY A 349 16.81 11.89 -2.47
C GLY A 349 15.85 11.62 -3.64
N GLY A 350 15.95 12.34 -4.76
CA GLY A 350 15.14 12.07 -5.97
C GLY A 350 13.75 12.69 -5.98
N ALA A 351 13.42 13.54 -5.00
CA ALA A 351 12.11 14.16 -4.87
C ALA A 351 11.99 15.48 -5.64
N ASP A 352 10.75 15.81 -6.04
CA ASP A 352 10.37 17.18 -6.38
C ASP A 352 9.91 17.92 -5.11
N VAL A 353 10.42 19.14 -4.91
CA VAL A 353 10.18 19.93 -3.71
C VAL A 353 9.36 21.17 -4.04
N TYR A 354 8.22 21.30 -3.38
CA TYR A 354 7.24 22.37 -3.55
C TYR A 354 7.14 23.19 -2.25
N MET A 355 7.64 24.42 -2.27
CA MET A 355 7.51 25.38 -1.18
C MET A 355 6.28 26.26 -1.43
N LEU A 356 5.23 26.05 -0.63
CA LEU A 356 3.87 26.48 -0.90
C LEU A 356 3.57 27.93 -0.52
N ASP A 357 4.33 28.51 0.41
CA ASP A 357 3.98 29.81 0.99
C ASP A 357 4.47 30.99 0.16
N GLU A 358 3.60 31.98 0.04
CA GLU A 358 3.96 33.30 -0.47
C GLU A 358 4.65 34.13 0.62
N TYR A 359 5.72 34.83 0.24
CA TYR A 359 6.35 35.81 1.12
C TYR A 359 5.47 37.07 1.22
N THR A 360 5.10 37.43 2.45
CA THR A 360 4.27 38.60 2.74
C THR A 360 5.01 39.67 3.55
N SER A 361 5.69 39.28 4.64
CA SER A 361 6.47 40.18 5.50
C SER A 361 7.43 39.40 6.41
N ASP A 362 8.47 40.07 6.92
CA ASP A 362 9.42 39.50 7.88
C ASP A 362 8.81 39.22 9.27
N ASP A 363 7.62 39.77 9.56
CA ASP A 363 6.94 39.61 10.84
C ASP A 363 6.08 38.33 10.89
N ASN A 364 5.71 37.77 9.73
CA ASN A 364 4.93 36.54 9.66
C ASN A 364 5.87 35.33 9.79
N LYS A 365 5.76 34.57 10.89
CA LYS A 365 6.71 33.50 11.23
C LYS A 365 6.02 32.25 11.76
N TYR A 366 6.54 31.09 11.36
CA TYR A 366 6.28 29.82 12.05
C TYR A 366 7.19 29.69 13.27
N ASN A 367 6.64 29.23 14.38
CA ASN A 367 7.40 28.86 15.57
C ASN A 367 7.59 27.34 15.58
N ILE A 368 8.83 26.88 15.41
CA ILE A 368 9.14 25.46 15.42
C ILE A 368 9.54 25.04 16.84
N LEU A 369 8.68 24.21 17.46
CA LEU A 369 8.85 23.72 18.82
C LEU A 369 9.84 22.52 18.89
N PHE A 370 10.75 22.51 19.87
CA PHE A 370 11.71 21.41 20.09
C PHE A 370 11.60 20.80 21.50
N SER A 371 11.48 19.47 21.60
CA SER A 371 11.20 18.77 22.87
C SER A 371 12.43 18.36 23.71
N SER A 372 13.44 19.20 23.90
CA SER A 372 14.54 18.79 24.80
C SER A 372 14.21 18.83 26.31
N GLU A 373 13.11 19.46 26.74
CA GLU A 373 12.85 19.68 28.18
C GLU A 373 11.36 19.58 28.64
N ARG A 374 10.43 19.04 27.84
CA ARG A 374 9.03 18.86 28.30
C ARG A 374 8.85 17.55 29.07
N ASP A 375 8.61 17.66 30.38
CA ASP A 375 8.24 16.55 31.26
C ASP A 375 6.71 16.40 31.28
N TYR A 376 6.20 15.49 30.44
CA TYR A 376 4.75 15.30 30.22
C TYR A 376 3.96 14.87 31.46
N ALA A 377 4.63 14.38 32.52
CA ALA A 377 3.97 14.11 33.79
C ALA A 377 3.41 15.38 34.47
N SER A 378 3.85 16.57 34.02
CA SER A 378 3.45 17.85 34.60
C SER A 378 2.39 18.62 33.80
N GLU A 379 2.13 18.31 32.53
CA GLU A 379 1.24 19.10 31.67
C GLU A 379 -0.24 18.69 31.73
N GLU A 380 -0.56 17.44 32.06
CA GLU A 380 -1.95 17.05 32.41
C GLU A 380 -2.41 17.76 33.71
N LEU A 381 -1.45 18.20 34.53
CA LEU A 381 -1.67 19.05 35.70
C LEU A 381 -1.55 20.56 35.40
N ALA A 382 -0.94 20.96 34.28
CA ALA A 382 -0.66 22.36 33.95
C ALA A 382 -1.70 23.04 33.04
N ALA A 383 -2.70 22.30 32.52
CA ALA A 383 -3.88 22.89 31.88
C ALA A 383 -4.70 23.84 32.80
N LYS A 384 -4.27 24.05 34.06
CA LYS A 384 -4.79 25.06 34.98
C LYS A 384 -3.93 26.31 35.15
N ASP A 385 -2.68 26.35 34.67
CA ASP A 385 -1.79 27.50 34.85
C ASP A 385 -1.29 28.01 33.48
N ALA A 386 -2.09 28.87 32.86
CA ALA A 386 -1.82 29.56 31.60
C ALA A 386 -0.65 30.58 31.65
N ASP A 387 0.28 30.46 32.61
CA ASP A 387 1.21 31.56 32.96
C ASP A 387 2.63 31.10 33.36
N ARG A 388 3.04 29.89 32.94
CA ARG A 388 4.46 29.48 33.02
C ARG A 388 5.12 29.59 31.65
N PRO A 389 5.91 30.65 31.37
CA PRO A 389 6.79 30.67 30.23
C PRO A 389 7.92 29.68 30.50
N GLY A 390 7.75 28.43 30.04
CA GLY A 390 8.88 27.53 29.84
C GLY A 390 9.88 28.24 28.94
N LYS A 391 11.18 28.06 29.16
CA LYS A 391 12.21 28.63 28.28
C LYS A 391 12.14 27.93 26.92
N GLU A 392 11.27 28.44 26.06
CA GLU A 392 11.06 27.99 24.69
C GLU A 392 12.28 28.39 23.85
N ASN A 393 13.15 27.41 23.55
CA ASN A 393 14.23 27.59 22.57
C ASN A 393 13.64 27.43 21.16
N ASP A 394 12.76 28.34 20.76
CA ASP A 394 12.09 28.28 19.46
C ASP A 394 13.04 28.67 18.32
N ARG A 395 12.92 27.98 17.18
CA ARG A 395 13.41 28.53 15.91
C ARG A 395 12.23 29.14 15.17
N GLN A 396 12.39 30.38 14.77
CA GLN A 396 11.40 31.07 13.96
C GLN A 396 11.81 31.00 12.49
N VAL A 397 10.88 30.65 11.62
CA VAL A 397 11.05 30.67 10.17
C VAL A 397 10.08 31.69 9.58
N VAL A 398 10.57 32.63 8.79
CA VAL A 398 9.74 33.65 8.15
C VAL A 398 8.97 33.03 7.01
N VAL A 399 7.63 33.15 7.04
CA VAL A 399 6.72 32.51 6.09
C VAL A 399 7.02 33.00 4.67
N GLY A 400 7.24 32.05 3.75
CA GLY A 400 7.56 32.28 2.35
C GLY A 400 8.97 32.79 2.08
N ASP A 401 9.83 32.98 3.09
CA ASP A 401 11.26 33.28 2.91
C ASP A 401 12.09 32.00 2.93
N ASN A 402 12.20 31.36 1.77
CA ASN A 402 12.83 30.06 1.67
C ASN A 402 14.35 30.15 1.54
N HIS A 403 15.05 29.21 2.14
CA HIS A 403 16.50 29.06 2.04
C HIS A 403 16.85 27.60 1.75
N PHE A 404 17.59 27.37 0.67
CA PHE A 404 18.04 26.04 0.27
C PHE A 404 19.57 26.01 0.14
N GLY A 405 20.19 25.22 1.02
CA GLY A 405 21.64 25.19 1.19
C GLY A 405 22.16 26.09 2.34
N LYS A 406 23.47 26.29 2.50
CA LYS A 406 24.04 27.00 3.67
C LYS A 406 25.49 27.42 3.47
N ASP A 407 26.02 28.24 4.39
CA ASP A 407 27.42 28.68 4.34
C ASP A 407 28.46 27.55 4.49
N VAL A 408 28.11 26.45 5.17
CA VAL A 408 29.03 25.35 5.52
C VAL A 408 28.40 24.00 5.23
N GLY A 409 28.62 23.44 4.04
CA GLY A 409 28.11 22.11 3.64
C GLY A 409 27.30 22.14 2.34
N ASN A 410 27.05 20.97 1.73
CA ASN A 410 26.41 20.84 0.42
C ASN A 410 25.03 20.17 0.50
N THR A 411 23.96 20.94 0.27
CA THR A 411 22.60 20.41 0.09
C THR A 411 22.44 19.87 -1.34
N MET A 412 21.81 18.70 -1.50
CA MET A 412 21.67 18.05 -2.82
C MET A 412 20.23 17.61 -3.10
N LEU A 413 19.76 17.95 -4.30
CA LEU A 413 18.51 17.47 -4.90
C LEU A 413 18.87 16.62 -6.12
N TYR A 414 18.51 15.33 -6.11
CA TYR A 414 18.92 14.38 -7.15
C TYR A 414 17.86 14.22 -8.25
N ASP A 415 18.29 13.92 -9.48
CA ASP A 415 17.46 13.44 -10.60
C ASP A 415 17.03 11.98 -10.39
N TRP A 416 15.89 11.57 -10.96
CA TRP A 416 15.51 10.15 -11.10
C TRP A 416 15.77 9.62 -12.53
N ALA A 417 15.82 8.29 -12.70
CA ALA A 417 16.26 7.73 -13.98
C ALA A 417 15.22 7.96 -15.09
N SER A 418 15.65 8.59 -16.18
CA SER A 418 14.82 9.09 -17.29
C SER A 418 13.98 8.07 -18.08
N SER A 419 14.08 6.77 -17.79
CA SER A 419 13.46 5.70 -18.58
C SER A 419 11.96 5.46 -18.33
N TYR A 420 11.29 6.24 -17.45
CA TYR A 420 9.93 5.93 -16.98
C TYR A 420 8.84 6.99 -17.26
N VAL A 421 9.15 8.16 -17.85
CA VAL A 421 8.13 9.20 -18.20
C VAL A 421 7.55 8.94 -19.59
N HIS A 422 6.27 8.56 -19.73
CA HIS A 422 5.66 8.32 -21.05
C HIS A 422 4.21 8.80 -21.24
N LYS A 423 3.75 9.81 -20.49
CA LYS A 423 2.48 10.51 -20.78
C LYS A 423 2.61 12.02 -20.72
N SER A 424 1.85 12.70 -21.58
CA SER A 424 1.80 14.15 -21.83
C SER A 424 1.30 15.01 -20.66
N GLU A 425 1.06 14.44 -19.48
CA GLU A 425 0.64 15.14 -18.26
C GLU A 425 1.71 15.17 -17.16
N SER A 426 2.93 14.66 -17.41
CA SER A 426 4.05 15.04 -16.55
C SER A 426 4.27 16.55 -16.73
N GLN A 427 3.92 17.35 -15.73
CA GLN A 427 4.18 18.78 -15.79
C GLN A 427 5.66 18.98 -16.13
N HIS A 428 5.94 19.81 -17.12
CA HIS A 428 7.30 20.22 -17.47
C HIS A 428 8.26 19.11 -17.97
N LYS A 429 7.77 17.93 -18.39
CA LYS A 429 8.61 16.82 -18.91
C LYS A 429 9.71 16.36 -17.94
N THR A 430 9.46 16.39 -16.63
CA THR A 430 10.56 16.26 -15.65
C THR A 430 11.03 14.81 -15.46
N THR A 431 12.34 14.65 -15.29
CA THR A 431 12.99 13.46 -14.73
C THR A 431 13.20 13.60 -13.21
N GLY A 432 12.51 14.56 -12.56
CA GLY A 432 12.56 14.89 -11.14
C GLY A 432 13.75 15.70 -10.66
N GLY A 433 13.77 15.98 -9.36
CA GLY A 433 14.79 16.81 -8.74
C GLY A 433 14.57 18.30 -8.99
N ASN A 434 13.32 18.73 -9.17
CA ASN A 434 12.93 20.13 -9.38
C ASN A 434 12.64 20.82 -8.06
N LEU A 435 12.86 22.13 -8.04
CA LEU A 435 12.62 22.99 -6.89
C LEU A 435 11.65 24.11 -7.27
N TYR A 436 10.50 24.15 -6.60
CA TYR A 436 9.47 25.16 -6.83
C TYR A 436 9.28 26.01 -5.57
N SER A 437 9.29 27.34 -5.72
CA SER A 437 9.07 28.28 -4.63
C SER A 437 7.98 29.29 -4.97
N MET A 438 6.90 29.28 -4.19
CA MET A 438 5.82 30.27 -4.32
C MET A 438 6.25 31.65 -3.79
N GLY A 439 7.07 31.65 -2.74
CA GLY A 439 7.64 32.83 -2.09
C GLY A 439 9.03 33.22 -2.60
N ASN A 440 9.82 33.85 -1.73
CA ASN A 440 11.21 34.16 -2.00
C ASN A 440 12.09 32.91 -1.82
N LEU A 441 13.19 32.83 -2.55
CA LEU A 441 14.15 31.73 -2.47
C LEU A 441 15.59 32.23 -2.44
N THR A 442 16.38 31.77 -1.47
CA THR A 442 17.83 31.95 -1.44
C THR A 442 18.53 30.61 -1.62
N LEU A 443 19.47 30.53 -2.57
CA LEU A 443 20.27 29.34 -2.86
C LEU A 443 21.73 29.55 -2.48
N GLN A 444 22.35 28.57 -1.82
CA GLN A 444 23.75 28.67 -1.41
C GLN A 444 24.40 27.29 -1.17
N GLN A 445 25.60 27.01 -1.72
CA GLN A 445 26.29 25.71 -1.55
C GLN A 445 25.34 24.51 -1.77
N CYS A 446 24.71 24.44 -2.94
CA CYS A 446 23.74 23.40 -3.24
C CYS A 446 23.80 22.94 -4.70
N THR A 447 23.47 21.67 -4.93
CA THR A 447 23.30 21.08 -6.27
C THR A 447 21.84 20.71 -6.50
N ILE A 448 21.27 21.21 -7.59
CA ILE A 448 19.90 20.93 -8.04
C ILE A 448 19.99 20.30 -9.42
N GLU A 449 19.50 19.08 -9.56
CA GLU A 449 19.59 18.33 -10.82
C GLU A 449 18.47 18.66 -11.82
N GLY A 450 17.33 19.16 -11.36
CA GLY A 450 16.21 19.60 -12.21
C GLY A 450 16.12 21.11 -12.38
N ASP A 451 14.93 21.59 -12.72
CA ASP A 451 14.59 23.00 -12.86
C ASP A 451 14.43 23.68 -11.48
N VAL A 452 14.71 24.98 -11.44
CA VAL A 452 14.38 25.85 -10.30
C VAL A 452 13.40 26.90 -10.77
N ARG A 453 12.23 26.96 -10.13
CA ARG A 453 11.18 27.91 -10.50
C ARG A 453 10.67 28.68 -9.28
N VAL A 454 10.66 30.01 -9.39
CA VAL A 454 10.44 30.93 -8.27
C VAL A 454 9.43 32.01 -8.65
N ASN A 455 8.30 32.06 -7.96
CA ASN A 455 7.26 33.07 -8.15
C ASN A 455 7.58 34.38 -7.40
N GLY A 456 8.37 34.33 -6.32
CA GLY A 456 8.92 35.50 -5.62
C GLY A 456 10.28 35.96 -6.15
N ASN A 457 11.08 36.57 -5.27
CA ASN A 457 12.46 36.94 -5.56
C ASN A 457 13.40 35.76 -5.38
N CYS A 458 14.45 35.65 -6.20
CA CYS A 458 15.47 34.62 -6.08
C CYS A 458 16.84 35.25 -5.82
N THR A 459 17.60 34.74 -4.84
CA THR A 459 18.99 35.16 -4.57
C THR A 459 19.92 33.96 -4.70
N ILE A 460 20.90 34.05 -5.60
CA ILE A 460 21.94 33.03 -5.81
C ILE A 460 23.24 33.49 -5.16
N LYS A 461 23.70 32.70 -4.18
CA LYS A 461 24.98 32.89 -3.49
C LYS A 461 26.06 31.94 -4.01
N ASN A 462 27.22 31.94 -3.35
CA ASN A 462 28.36 31.09 -3.69
C ASN A 462 28.01 29.59 -3.65
N GLY A 463 28.63 28.80 -4.54
CA GLY A 463 28.60 27.33 -4.49
C GLY A 463 27.31 26.68 -4.98
N VAL A 464 26.46 27.40 -5.72
CA VAL A 464 25.24 26.85 -6.31
C VAL A 464 25.56 26.12 -7.62
N THR A 465 24.82 25.08 -7.96
CA THR A 465 24.78 24.43 -9.27
C THR A 465 23.35 24.00 -9.58
N ILE A 466 22.79 24.45 -10.69
CA ILE A 466 21.46 24.10 -11.19
C ILE A 466 21.65 23.47 -12.57
N LYS A 467 21.19 22.25 -12.77
CA LYS A 467 21.36 21.56 -14.06
C LYS A 467 20.24 21.85 -15.06
N GLY A 468 19.01 22.09 -14.59
CA GLY A 468 17.88 22.51 -15.40
C GLY A 468 17.80 24.01 -15.64
N ASP A 469 16.60 24.46 -16.02
CA ASP A 469 16.28 25.87 -16.23
C ASP A 469 16.07 26.60 -14.89
N LEU A 470 16.39 27.89 -14.87
CA LEU A 470 16.09 28.80 -13.77
C LEU A 470 15.02 29.81 -14.21
N ILE A 471 13.86 29.77 -13.58
CA ILE A 471 12.72 30.64 -13.88
C ILE A 471 12.40 31.48 -12.65
N VAL A 472 12.42 32.80 -12.77
CA VAL A 472 12.16 33.74 -11.68
C VAL A 472 11.21 34.83 -12.15
N LYS A 473 10.03 34.90 -11.55
CA LYS A 473 9.00 35.86 -11.95
C LYS A 473 9.31 37.30 -11.50
N LYS A 474 9.91 37.49 -10.32
CA LYS A 474 10.26 38.82 -9.80
C LYS A 474 11.75 39.12 -10.03
N THR A 475 12.49 39.49 -8.99
CA THR A 475 13.89 39.88 -9.11
C THR A 475 14.82 38.71 -8.85
N LEU A 476 15.79 38.49 -9.75
CA LEU A 476 16.91 37.58 -9.57
C LEU A 476 18.15 38.36 -9.09
N THR A 477 18.73 37.95 -7.97
CA THR A 477 19.91 38.60 -7.38
C THR A 477 21.10 37.66 -7.35
N PHE A 478 22.26 38.10 -7.83
CA PHE A 478 23.53 37.38 -7.66
C PHE A 478 24.36 38.03 -6.54
N ASP A 479 24.44 37.35 -5.39
CA ASP A 479 25.16 37.80 -4.18
C ASP A 479 26.33 36.85 -3.88
N GLY A 480 27.41 37.00 -4.65
CA GLY A 480 28.55 36.05 -4.67
C GLY A 480 28.35 34.86 -5.61
N GLY A 481 27.11 34.54 -6.00
CA GLY A 481 26.82 33.55 -7.05
C GLY A 481 27.19 34.03 -8.47
N ASN A 482 27.14 33.12 -9.45
CA ASN A 482 27.42 33.42 -10.86
C ASN A 482 26.40 32.71 -11.76
N ALA A 483 25.91 33.37 -12.81
CA ALA A 483 25.04 32.79 -13.85
C ALA A 483 25.59 31.49 -14.50
N ASN A 484 26.91 31.25 -14.47
CA ASN A 484 27.53 30.00 -14.90
C ASN A 484 27.16 28.80 -14.01
N SER A 485 26.57 29.02 -12.83
CA SER A 485 26.06 27.95 -11.98
C SER A 485 24.82 27.27 -12.55
N VAL A 486 24.14 27.88 -13.52
CA VAL A 486 22.95 27.33 -14.16
C VAL A 486 23.37 26.69 -15.48
N HIS A 487 23.03 25.43 -15.73
CA HIS A 487 23.40 24.77 -17.00
C HIS A 487 22.28 24.91 -18.05
N GLY A 488 21.02 25.03 -17.62
CA GLY A 488 19.90 25.44 -18.47
C GLY A 488 19.83 26.93 -18.74
N ASP A 489 18.66 27.37 -19.19
CA ASP A 489 18.33 28.76 -19.49
C ASP A 489 17.85 29.53 -18.27
N ILE A 490 17.99 30.86 -18.31
CA ILE A 490 17.56 31.76 -17.24
C ILE A 490 16.45 32.67 -17.77
N TYR A 491 15.29 32.64 -17.11
CA TYR A 491 14.12 33.46 -17.41
C TYR A 491 13.81 34.37 -16.22
N CYS A 492 13.91 35.68 -16.39
CA CYS A 492 13.58 36.66 -15.35
C CYS A 492 13.36 38.06 -15.91
N ASP A 493 12.45 38.82 -15.29
CA ASP A 493 12.12 40.19 -15.72
C ASP A 493 13.06 41.26 -15.14
N ASN A 494 13.77 40.96 -14.05
CA ASN A 494 14.65 41.91 -13.38
C ASN A 494 15.86 41.22 -12.71
N VAL A 495 17.06 41.79 -12.85
CA VAL A 495 18.31 41.24 -12.30
C VAL A 495 19.10 42.30 -11.51
N VAL A 496 19.59 41.96 -10.31
CA VAL A 496 20.38 42.83 -9.41
C VAL A 496 21.66 42.11 -8.92
N GLY A 497 22.77 42.82 -8.69
CA GLY A 497 24.02 42.24 -8.17
C GLY A 497 25.06 41.86 -9.25
N GLY A 498 26.34 41.87 -8.86
CA GLY A 498 27.51 42.08 -9.72
C GLY A 498 27.73 41.09 -10.88
N GLY A 499 28.04 41.67 -12.05
CA GLY A 499 28.67 41.01 -13.19
C GLY A 499 27.91 39.80 -13.73
N ALA A 500 26.89 40.04 -14.55
CA ALA A 500 26.48 39.05 -15.55
C ALA A 500 27.67 38.80 -16.49
N GLY A 501 28.64 37.99 -16.05
CA GLY A 501 29.79 37.62 -16.84
C GLY A 501 29.29 36.98 -18.13
N ASN A 502 29.87 37.36 -19.28
CA ASN A 502 29.59 36.67 -20.53
C ASN A 502 29.78 35.16 -20.30
N ARG A 503 28.72 34.39 -20.55
CA ARG A 503 28.87 32.96 -20.76
C ARG A 503 29.59 32.83 -22.10
N ASP A 504 30.87 32.46 -22.07
CA ASP A 504 31.41 31.65 -23.15
C ASP A 504 31.13 30.20 -22.77
N THR A 505 29.87 29.81 -22.86
CA THR A 505 29.50 28.40 -22.73
C THR A 505 29.32 27.84 -24.13
N GLU A 506 30.10 26.82 -24.45
CA GLU A 506 29.74 25.92 -25.54
C GLU A 506 28.35 25.35 -25.21
N ARG A 507 27.33 25.69 -26.00
CA ARG A 507 25.99 25.11 -25.91
C ARG A 507 25.70 24.29 -27.15
N LEU A 508 24.89 23.24 -27.00
CA LEU A 508 24.34 22.50 -28.13
C LEU A 508 23.53 23.47 -29.01
N LYS A 509 23.80 23.49 -30.31
CA LYS A 509 23.13 24.34 -31.29
C LYS A 509 21.68 23.89 -31.46
N GLU A 510 20.80 24.84 -31.76
CA GLU A 510 19.39 24.56 -32.06
C GLU A 510 19.25 23.52 -33.18
N GLY A 511 18.31 22.60 -33.01
CA GLY A 511 18.08 21.48 -33.93
C GLY A 511 19.05 20.31 -33.77
N PHE A 512 20.01 20.34 -32.83
CA PHE A 512 20.81 19.17 -32.46
C PHE A 512 20.24 18.48 -31.22
N ILE A 513 20.36 17.15 -31.17
CA ILE A 513 19.90 16.28 -30.09
C ILE A 513 21.12 15.53 -29.55
N GLU A 514 21.36 15.60 -28.23
CA GLU A 514 22.40 14.82 -27.55
C GLU A 514 21.83 13.48 -27.06
N HIS A 515 22.51 12.40 -27.40
CA HIS A 515 22.19 11.04 -26.95
C HIS A 515 23.30 10.58 -26.02
N LYS A 516 23.01 10.39 -24.74
CA LYS A 516 24.02 10.02 -23.70
C LYS A 516 24.00 8.53 -23.46
N ASN A 517 25.16 7.88 -23.58
CA ASN A 517 25.34 6.44 -23.40
C ASN A 517 24.22 5.64 -24.08
N ALA A 518 23.93 6.00 -25.32
CA ALA A 518 22.86 5.43 -26.11
C ALA A 518 23.44 4.66 -27.29
N LEU A 519 22.65 3.74 -27.83
CA LEU A 519 22.99 2.97 -29.02
C LEU A 519 23.17 3.91 -30.22
N LEU A 520 24.33 3.86 -30.86
CA LEU A 520 24.66 4.69 -32.03
C LEU A 520 23.70 4.40 -33.19
N PRO A 521 23.38 5.38 -34.05
CA PRO A 521 22.61 5.15 -35.25
C PRO A 521 23.33 4.14 -36.15
N ARG A 522 22.57 3.25 -36.78
CA ARG A 522 23.09 2.10 -37.55
C ARG A 522 23.81 1.05 -36.70
N TYR A 523 23.49 0.96 -35.41
CA TYR A 523 23.78 -0.21 -34.59
C TYR A 523 22.47 -0.85 -34.13
N LYS A 524 22.49 -2.17 -33.92
CA LYS A 524 21.38 -2.98 -33.43
C LYS A 524 21.85 -3.73 -32.20
N GLU A 525 21.13 -3.54 -31.11
CA GLU A 525 21.24 -4.35 -29.90
C GLU A 525 20.33 -5.57 -30.05
N VAL A 526 20.84 -6.76 -29.71
CA VAL A 526 20.12 -8.01 -29.82
C VAL A 526 20.22 -8.74 -28.49
N HIS A 527 19.07 -9.06 -27.90
CA HIS A 527 19.00 -9.82 -26.66
C HIS A 527 19.54 -11.23 -26.85
N ASN A 528 20.37 -11.68 -25.91
CA ASN A 528 20.79 -13.07 -25.83
C ASN A 528 19.80 -13.88 -24.96
N PHE A 529 19.63 -15.16 -25.29
CA PHE A 529 18.71 -16.07 -24.60
C PHE A 529 19.42 -16.79 -23.48
N ILE A 530 19.05 -16.50 -22.23
CA ILE A 530 19.64 -17.11 -21.04
C ILE A 530 18.71 -18.20 -20.53
N TYR A 531 19.24 -19.41 -20.42
CA TYR A 531 18.57 -20.55 -19.80
C TYR A 531 19.28 -20.94 -18.50
N GLU A 532 18.50 -21.31 -17.48
CA GLU A 532 19.02 -21.92 -16.27
C GLU A 532 19.33 -23.39 -16.54
N ASN A 533 20.53 -23.84 -16.16
CA ASN A 533 20.92 -25.25 -16.21
C ASN A 533 20.40 -25.96 -14.96
N GLU A 534 19.95 -27.21 -15.11
CA GLU A 534 19.37 -27.96 -13.99
C GLU A 534 20.48 -28.58 -13.12
N LEU A 535 20.46 -28.38 -11.80
CA LEU A 535 21.46 -28.96 -10.91
C LEU A 535 21.41 -30.49 -10.95
N VAL A 536 22.54 -31.17 -11.12
CA VAL A 536 22.61 -32.64 -11.08
C VAL A 536 22.35 -33.11 -9.63
N PRO A 537 21.24 -33.84 -9.36
CA PRO A 537 20.94 -34.33 -8.01
C PRO A 537 21.81 -35.54 -7.63
N ASP A 538 22.00 -35.75 -6.32
CA ASP A 538 22.65 -36.92 -5.72
C ASP A 538 24.10 -37.22 -6.17
N ILE A 539 25.01 -36.25 -5.95
CA ILE A 539 26.43 -36.44 -6.27
C ILE A 539 27.23 -36.91 -5.04
N ASP A 540 27.98 -38.00 -5.19
CA ASP A 540 28.97 -38.44 -4.21
C ASP A 540 30.10 -37.40 -4.07
N VAL A 541 30.13 -36.72 -2.92
CA VAL A 541 31.19 -35.77 -2.55
C VAL A 541 32.37 -36.56 -1.99
N GLN A 542 33.54 -36.43 -2.61
CA GLN A 542 34.76 -37.12 -2.17
C GLN A 542 35.88 -36.09 -1.94
N GLU A 543 36.21 -35.93 -0.66
CA GLU A 543 37.31 -35.15 -0.03
C GLU A 543 37.17 -33.63 0.18
N THR A 544 37.90 -33.16 1.21
CA THR A 544 37.83 -31.82 1.82
C THR A 544 39.13 -31.03 1.58
N ILE A 545 39.00 -29.74 1.27
CA ILE A 545 40.10 -28.78 1.10
C ILE A 545 41.01 -28.79 2.33
N ARG A 546 42.34 -28.76 2.12
CA ARG A 546 43.33 -28.61 3.20
C ARG A 546 44.31 -27.49 2.93
N SER A 547 44.83 -26.87 3.99
CA SER A 547 45.87 -25.85 3.92
C SER A 547 47.26 -26.49 4.01
N GLU A 548 48.15 -26.16 3.07
CA GLU A 548 49.56 -26.59 3.08
C GLU A 548 50.49 -25.37 3.09
N LYS A 549 51.63 -25.47 3.79
CA LYS A 549 52.63 -24.39 3.86
C LYS A 549 53.80 -24.69 2.91
N SER A 550 54.02 -23.81 1.93
CA SER A 550 55.21 -23.81 1.08
C SER A 550 56.38 -23.13 1.80
N GLU A 551 57.59 -23.69 1.69
CA GLU A 551 58.80 -23.12 2.30
C GLU A 551 59.23 -21.78 1.68
N ALA A 552 58.80 -21.48 0.44
CA ALA A 552 59.18 -20.27 -0.29
C ALA A 552 58.08 -19.19 -0.34
N GLU A 553 56.79 -19.58 -0.28
CA GLU A 553 55.67 -18.70 -0.70
C GLU A 553 54.50 -18.62 0.31
N GLY A 554 54.59 -19.27 1.47
CA GLY A 554 53.57 -19.18 2.53
C GLY A 554 52.45 -20.22 2.45
N TRP A 555 51.32 -19.95 3.13
CA TRP A 555 50.18 -20.87 3.21
C TRP A 555 49.28 -20.79 1.97
N ARG A 556 48.87 -21.95 1.46
CA ARG A 556 47.98 -22.10 0.31
C ARG A 556 46.89 -23.13 0.58
N TYR A 557 45.74 -22.96 -0.08
CA TYR A 557 44.66 -23.93 -0.08
C TYR A 557 44.85 -24.90 -1.24
N VAL A 558 44.81 -26.19 -0.95
CA VAL A 558 44.96 -27.25 -1.94
C VAL A 558 43.86 -28.29 -1.84
N ILE A 559 43.58 -28.94 -2.97
CA ILE A 559 42.70 -30.10 -3.07
C ILE A 559 43.41 -31.20 -3.84
N THR A 560 43.27 -32.45 -3.42
CA THR A 560 43.83 -33.61 -4.14
C THR A 560 42.67 -34.42 -4.69
N LYS A 561 42.74 -34.77 -5.97
CA LYS A 561 41.75 -35.67 -6.56
C LYS A 561 42.00 -37.09 -6.05
N PRO A 562 40.96 -37.87 -5.72
CA PRO A 562 41.14 -39.26 -5.29
C PRO A 562 41.92 -40.08 -6.33
N GLY A 563 43.09 -40.59 -5.92
CA GLY A 563 44.02 -41.35 -6.77
C GLY A 563 45.21 -40.56 -7.33
N ASP A 564 45.22 -39.23 -7.21
CA ASP A 564 46.37 -38.40 -7.58
C ASP A 564 47.35 -38.24 -6.41
N THR A 565 48.65 -38.21 -6.73
CA THR A 565 49.73 -38.00 -5.74
C THR A 565 50.12 -36.54 -5.59
N THR A 566 49.62 -35.66 -6.46
CA THR A 566 49.99 -34.24 -6.51
C THR A 566 48.77 -33.36 -6.22
N PRO A 567 48.80 -32.49 -5.21
CA PRO A 567 47.70 -31.60 -4.90
C PRO A 567 47.58 -30.43 -5.89
N THR A 568 46.35 -30.07 -6.26
CA THR A 568 46.02 -28.88 -7.08
C THR A 568 45.87 -27.66 -6.17
N VAL A 569 46.51 -26.55 -6.53
CA VAL A 569 46.42 -25.28 -5.77
C VAL A 569 45.17 -24.51 -6.18
N LEU A 570 44.34 -24.15 -5.20
CA LEU A 570 43.09 -23.41 -5.41
C LEU A 570 43.26 -21.89 -5.23
N GLY A 571 44.20 -21.48 -4.38
CA GLY A 571 44.47 -20.08 -4.08
C GLY A 571 45.41 -19.89 -2.89
N TRP A 572 45.82 -18.64 -2.65
CA TRP A 572 46.77 -18.28 -1.60
C TRP A 572 46.05 -17.56 -0.46
N GLU A 573 46.51 -17.75 0.79
CA GLU A 573 45.81 -17.21 1.97
C GLU A 573 45.82 -15.66 2.06
N ASN A 574 46.68 -14.99 1.28
CA ASN A 574 46.76 -13.52 1.25
C ASN A 574 45.81 -12.86 0.25
N ASP A 575 45.20 -13.61 -0.67
CA ASP A 575 44.11 -13.11 -1.49
C ASP A 575 42.83 -13.12 -0.64
N LYS A 576 42.36 -11.94 -0.23
CA LYS A 576 41.17 -11.76 0.62
C LYS A 576 39.86 -12.07 -0.14
N THR A 577 39.72 -13.29 -0.64
CA THR A 577 38.47 -13.79 -1.22
C THR A 577 37.83 -14.77 -0.22
N ASP A 578 36.84 -14.27 0.53
CA ASP A 578 36.05 -15.03 1.51
C ASP A 578 35.35 -16.29 0.93
N GLY A 579 35.36 -16.48 -0.41
CA GLY A 579 34.67 -17.57 -1.12
C GLY A 579 35.36 -18.94 -1.13
N ILE A 580 36.66 -19.05 -0.80
CA ILE A 580 37.41 -20.32 -0.97
C ILE A 580 37.08 -21.35 0.15
N ARG A 581 36.44 -20.93 1.25
CA ARG A 581 36.06 -21.80 2.38
C ARG A 581 34.67 -22.45 2.24
N ASN A 582 33.95 -22.21 1.15
CA ASN A 582 32.59 -22.76 0.93
C ASN A 582 32.60 -24.21 0.39
N ALA A 583 31.51 -24.94 0.67
CA ALA A 583 31.27 -26.31 0.20
C ALA A 583 31.22 -26.46 -1.34
N ASP A 584 31.29 -25.34 -2.08
CA ASP A 584 31.24 -25.24 -3.53
C ASP A 584 32.58 -25.59 -4.24
N TYR A 585 33.68 -25.82 -3.53
CA TYR A 585 34.97 -26.22 -4.11
C TYR A 585 35.40 -27.64 -3.70
N CYS A 586 34.58 -28.64 -4.04
CA CYS A 586 34.91 -30.06 -3.86
C CYS A 586 34.95 -30.80 -5.22
N TYR A 587 35.69 -31.91 -5.28
CA TYR A 587 35.63 -32.81 -6.42
C TYR A 587 34.35 -33.65 -6.34
N LYS A 588 33.51 -33.48 -7.36
CA LYS A 588 32.24 -34.19 -7.52
C LYS A 588 32.40 -35.21 -8.63
N LYS A 589 32.16 -36.50 -8.33
CA LYS A 589 32.21 -37.56 -9.34
C LYS A 589 30.82 -37.78 -9.92
N ILE A 590 30.67 -37.60 -11.23
CA ILE A 590 29.43 -37.90 -11.95
C ILE A 590 29.78 -38.94 -13.01
N LYS A 591 29.17 -40.13 -12.90
CA LYS A 591 29.55 -41.33 -13.67
C LYS A 591 31.04 -41.64 -13.48
N ASP A 592 31.87 -41.46 -14.51
CA ASP A 592 33.33 -41.69 -14.50
C ASP A 592 34.17 -40.42 -14.66
N THR A 593 33.54 -39.24 -14.66
CA THR A 593 34.21 -37.95 -14.84
C THR A 593 34.16 -37.13 -13.55
N TRP A 594 35.23 -36.38 -13.29
CA TRP A 594 35.39 -35.56 -12.09
C TRP A 594 35.24 -34.09 -12.44
N TYR A 595 34.42 -33.38 -11.66
CA TYR A 595 34.15 -31.96 -11.81
C TYR A 595 34.55 -31.22 -10.54
N VAL A 596 34.97 -29.96 -10.70
CA VAL A 596 35.28 -29.06 -9.59
C VAL A 596 34.07 -28.14 -9.40
N GLY A 597 33.41 -28.25 -8.24
CA GLY A 597 32.25 -27.46 -7.86
C GLY A 597 30.89 -28.00 -8.32
N ASN A 598 29.86 -27.16 -8.29
CA ASN A 598 28.50 -27.56 -8.65
C ASN A 598 28.42 -27.92 -10.14
N ALA A 599 27.69 -29.00 -10.43
CA ALA A 599 27.55 -29.54 -11.76
C ALA A 599 26.06 -29.52 -12.14
N TYR A 600 25.79 -29.12 -13.37
CA TYR A 600 24.46 -28.91 -13.90
C TYR A 600 24.30 -29.67 -15.21
N TYR A 601 23.11 -30.16 -15.49
CA TYR A 601 22.70 -30.59 -16.82
C TYR A 601 22.46 -29.36 -17.68
N GLU A 602 23.14 -29.29 -18.83
CA GLU A 602 23.04 -28.17 -19.77
C GLU A 602 21.63 -28.12 -20.38
N THR A 603 20.97 -26.98 -20.25
CA THR A 603 19.67 -26.73 -20.89
C THR A 603 19.90 -26.35 -22.35
N GLY A 604 19.29 -27.08 -23.27
CA GLY A 604 19.39 -26.85 -24.70
C GLY A 604 18.64 -25.59 -25.16
N ILE A 605 18.91 -25.21 -26.41
CA ILE A 605 18.27 -24.11 -27.14
C ILE A 605 16.74 -24.21 -27.22
N ASP A 606 16.20 -25.43 -27.10
CA ASP A 606 14.79 -25.76 -27.10
C ASP A 606 14.14 -25.67 -25.70
N GLY A 607 14.92 -25.26 -24.69
CA GLY A 607 14.50 -25.21 -23.29
C GLY A 607 14.46 -26.58 -22.62
N PHE A 608 14.91 -27.66 -23.27
CA PHE A 608 14.96 -28.99 -22.69
C PHE A 608 16.34 -29.30 -22.11
N VAL A 609 16.34 -29.94 -20.94
CA VAL A 609 17.56 -30.31 -20.22
C VAL A 609 18.23 -31.51 -20.90
N SER A 610 19.51 -31.38 -21.24
CA SER A 610 20.31 -32.42 -21.89
C SER A 610 21.05 -33.31 -20.88
N ASP A 611 21.66 -34.41 -21.35
CA ASP A 611 22.48 -35.29 -20.52
C ASP A 611 23.95 -34.81 -20.37
N ARG A 612 24.29 -33.67 -20.99
CA ARG A 612 25.61 -33.07 -20.93
C ARG A 612 25.77 -32.28 -19.63
N VAL A 613 26.89 -32.53 -18.94
CA VAL A 613 27.19 -31.88 -17.66
C VAL A 613 28.11 -30.67 -17.86
N VAL A 614 27.73 -29.55 -17.27
CA VAL A 614 28.44 -28.28 -17.27
C VAL A 614 28.62 -27.77 -15.84
N THR A 615 29.55 -26.83 -15.63
CA THR A 615 29.87 -26.27 -14.30
C THR A 615 29.30 -24.87 -14.09
N THR A 616 28.55 -24.33 -15.05
CA THR A 616 27.91 -23.02 -14.97
C THR A 616 26.41 -23.17 -14.71
N PRO A 617 25.81 -22.35 -13.82
CA PRO A 617 24.39 -22.44 -13.48
C PRO A 617 23.47 -21.95 -14.62
N THR A 618 24.01 -21.24 -15.60
CA THR A 618 23.28 -20.75 -16.76
C THR A 618 24.04 -21.06 -18.06
N VAL A 619 23.31 -21.03 -19.16
CA VAL A 619 23.83 -21.05 -20.52
C VAL A 619 23.14 -19.96 -21.33
N THR A 620 23.93 -19.22 -22.09
CA THR A 620 23.46 -18.10 -22.90
C THR A 620 23.67 -18.41 -24.38
N TYR A 621 22.62 -18.22 -25.19
CA TYR A 621 22.66 -18.36 -26.64
C TYR A 621 22.45 -17.02 -27.32
N LYS A 622 23.20 -16.76 -28.39
CA LYS A 622 23.06 -15.52 -29.17
C LYS A 622 21.69 -15.41 -29.83
N GLY A 623 21.06 -14.25 -29.71
CA GLY A 623 19.89 -13.92 -30.50
C GLY A 623 20.25 -13.71 -31.98
N ASP A 624 19.32 -14.02 -32.87
CA ASP A 624 19.47 -13.86 -34.31
C ASP A 624 19.39 -12.36 -34.68
N PRO A 625 20.49 -11.77 -35.19
CA PRO A 625 20.51 -10.35 -35.49
C PRO A 625 19.77 -10.02 -36.81
N THR A 626 19.51 -11.04 -37.65
CA THR A 626 18.95 -10.87 -39.00
C THR A 626 17.43 -10.78 -39.03
N THR A 627 16.77 -11.02 -37.89
CA THR A 627 15.31 -10.95 -37.76
C THR A 627 14.93 -10.00 -36.61
N ASP A 628 13.71 -9.49 -36.64
CA ASP A 628 13.12 -8.76 -35.52
C ASP A 628 12.28 -9.69 -34.62
N GLU A 629 12.24 -10.98 -34.93
CA GLU A 629 11.62 -11.99 -34.09
C GLU A 629 12.64 -12.49 -33.06
N GLU A 630 12.21 -12.66 -31.81
CA GLU A 630 13.01 -13.27 -30.75
C GLU A 630 13.31 -14.73 -31.07
N ARG A 631 14.42 -14.97 -31.76
CA ARG A 631 14.90 -16.31 -32.15
C ARG A 631 16.38 -16.42 -31.87
N VAL A 632 16.82 -17.62 -31.54
CA VAL A 632 18.25 -17.94 -31.40
C VAL A 632 18.89 -18.09 -32.78
N TRP A 633 20.10 -17.57 -32.96
CA TRP A 633 20.79 -17.59 -34.25
C TRP A 633 21.22 -19.01 -34.67
N ILE A 634 20.72 -19.48 -35.81
CA ILE A 634 21.08 -20.76 -36.42
C ILE A 634 21.98 -20.50 -37.63
N GLY A 635 23.15 -21.13 -37.67
CA GLY A 635 24.12 -21.02 -38.75
C GLY A 635 23.73 -21.87 -39.97
N ASP A 636 24.47 -21.66 -41.06
CA ASP A 636 24.24 -22.33 -42.35
C ASP A 636 24.34 -23.88 -42.29
N ASP A 637 24.92 -24.43 -41.23
CA ASP A 637 25.01 -25.87 -40.97
C ASP A 637 23.79 -26.45 -40.21
N GLY A 638 22.76 -25.63 -39.98
CA GLY A 638 21.54 -26.01 -39.26
C GLY A 638 21.75 -26.17 -37.75
N LYS A 639 22.88 -25.70 -37.21
CA LYS A 639 23.18 -25.70 -35.77
C LYS A 639 23.18 -24.26 -35.22
N PRO A 640 22.97 -24.06 -33.91
CA PRO A 640 23.13 -22.75 -33.32
C PRO A 640 24.54 -22.22 -33.60
N VAL A 641 24.66 -20.97 -34.04
CA VAL A 641 25.98 -20.33 -34.15
C VAL A 641 26.51 -20.17 -32.72
N TYR A 642 27.55 -20.93 -32.38
CA TYR A 642 28.13 -20.88 -31.04
C TYR A 642 28.70 -19.50 -30.72
N GLY A 643 28.22 -18.92 -29.63
CA GLY A 643 28.99 -18.10 -28.71
C GLY A 643 28.42 -18.31 -27.32
N LYS A 644 29.16 -18.96 -26.41
CA LYS A 644 28.91 -18.79 -24.97
C LYS A 644 29.29 -17.37 -24.66
N VAL A 645 28.31 -16.46 -24.71
CA VAL A 645 28.49 -15.06 -24.33
C VAL A 645 28.10 -14.94 -22.86
N ASP A 646 28.96 -14.32 -22.07
CA ASP A 646 28.68 -14.02 -20.66
C ASP A 646 27.82 -12.75 -20.50
N GLU A 647 27.45 -12.12 -21.61
CA GLU A 647 26.75 -10.84 -21.68
C GLU A 647 25.28 -11.02 -22.10
N ASP A 648 24.40 -10.20 -21.53
CA ASP A 648 22.94 -10.26 -21.75
C ASP A 648 22.56 -9.81 -23.18
N PHE A 649 23.44 -9.10 -23.87
CA PHE A 649 23.22 -8.49 -25.17
C PHE A 649 24.40 -8.74 -26.12
N SER A 650 24.12 -8.77 -27.42
CA SER A 650 25.11 -8.70 -28.48
C SER A 650 24.84 -7.47 -29.34
N TYR A 651 25.90 -6.76 -29.73
CA TYR A 651 25.77 -5.54 -30.52
C TYR A 651 26.27 -5.75 -31.94
N TYR A 652 25.53 -5.23 -32.91
CA TYR A 652 25.84 -5.37 -34.32
C TYR A 652 25.81 -4.02 -35.01
N LYS A 653 26.78 -3.80 -35.88
CA LYS A 653 26.77 -2.69 -36.82
C LYS A 653 25.91 -3.05 -38.02
N MET A 654 25.13 -2.09 -38.50
CA MET A 654 24.20 -2.24 -39.61
C MET A 654 24.75 -1.60 -40.89
N ASN A 655 24.50 -2.25 -42.02
CA ASN A 655 24.72 -1.70 -43.36
C ASN A 655 23.68 -0.62 -43.70
N GLU A 656 23.90 0.11 -44.80
CA GLU A 656 22.97 1.18 -45.24
C GLU A 656 21.59 0.67 -45.65
N ASP A 657 21.46 -0.62 -45.96
CA ASP A 657 20.22 -1.31 -46.29
C ASP A 657 19.54 -1.95 -45.06
N ASN A 658 19.98 -1.59 -43.84
CA ASN A 658 19.54 -2.16 -42.56
C ASN A 658 19.77 -3.68 -42.44
N THR A 659 20.72 -4.25 -43.18
CA THR A 659 21.20 -5.61 -42.93
C THR A 659 22.34 -5.61 -41.91
N VAL A 660 22.50 -6.72 -41.19
CA VAL A 660 23.60 -6.91 -40.23
C VAL A 660 24.93 -6.93 -40.97
N ALA A 661 25.87 -6.08 -40.58
CA ALA A 661 27.19 -5.98 -41.19
C ALA A 661 28.22 -6.82 -40.43
N GLU A 662 28.46 -6.47 -39.17
CA GLU A 662 29.46 -7.12 -38.31
C GLU A 662 29.07 -6.99 -36.83
N GLU A 663 29.48 -7.95 -36.01
CA GLU A 663 29.38 -7.88 -34.55
C GLU A 663 30.41 -6.91 -33.99
N THR A 664 30.07 -6.21 -32.91
CA THR A 664 30.94 -5.20 -32.28
C THR A 664 30.81 -5.24 -30.76
N ASP A 665 31.77 -4.65 -30.06
CA ASP A 665 31.73 -4.53 -28.60
C ASP A 665 30.77 -3.40 -28.16
N GLU A 666 30.20 -3.51 -26.96
CA GLU A 666 29.35 -2.48 -26.35
C GLU A 666 30.00 -1.09 -26.39
N ALA A 667 31.30 -1.02 -26.10
CA ALA A 667 32.06 0.24 -26.10
C ALA A 667 32.12 0.95 -27.46
N HIS A 668 31.84 0.22 -28.55
CA HIS A 668 31.78 0.76 -29.91
C HIS A 668 30.35 0.99 -30.40
N ALA A 669 29.35 0.34 -29.80
CA ALA A 669 27.93 0.48 -30.15
C ALA A 669 27.21 1.52 -29.29
N ILE A 670 27.64 1.70 -28.03
CA ILE A 670 27.07 2.64 -27.07
C ILE A 670 28.04 3.78 -26.83
N ALA A 671 27.62 5.01 -27.14
CA ALA A 671 28.44 6.19 -26.93
C ALA A 671 27.58 7.41 -26.61
N THR A 672 28.24 8.51 -26.23
CA THR A 672 27.60 9.83 -26.25
C THR A 672 27.81 10.45 -27.63
N TYR A 673 26.71 10.75 -28.33
CA TYR A 673 26.74 11.27 -29.70
C TYR A 673 25.64 12.32 -29.95
N TYR A 674 25.71 13.00 -31.11
CA TYR A 674 24.79 14.09 -31.45
C TYR A 674 24.15 13.85 -32.82
N THR A 675 22.83 14.06 -32.93
CA THR A 675 22.10 14.02 -34.22
C THR A 675 21.40 15.35 -34.47
N LYS A 676 20.72 15.50 -35.62
CA LYS A 676 19.85 16.65 -35.88
C LYS A 676 18.38 16.25 -35.92
N GLU A 677 17.50 17.18 -35.58
CA GLU A 677 16.06 17.04 -35.74
C GLU A 677 15.74 16.83 -37.23
N GLY A 678 15.06 15.71 -37.54
CA GLY A 678 14.81 15.26 -38.92
C GLY A 678 15.93 14.44 -39.58
N ASP A 679 17.08 14.25 -38.93
CA ASP A 679 18.22 13.44 -39.39
C ASP A 679 18.77 12.58 -38.23
N PRO A 680 18.09 11.48 -37.88
CA PRO A 680 18.47 10.62 -36.75
C PRO A 680 19.64 9.68 -37.06
N TYR A 681 20.07 9.60 -38.33
CA TYR A 681 21.06 8.61 -38.78
C TYR A 681 22.49 9.16 -38.86
N THR A 682 22.66 10.48 -38.91
CA THR A 682 23.97 11.12 -39.01
C THR A 682 24.48 11.52 -37.63
N VAL A 683 25.67 11.01 -37.28
CA VAL A 683 26.36 11.39 -36.04
C VAL A 683 27.26 12.59 -36.30
N TYR A 684 27.04 13.64 -35.52
CA TYR A 684 27.82 14.88 -35.56
C TYR A 684 28.84 14.91 -34.43
N GLY A 685 30.01 15.49 -34.70
CA GLY A 685 31.04 15.68 -33.66
C GLY A 685 30.62 16.75 -32.65
N ARG A 686 31.11 16.65 -31.41
CA ARG A 686 30.84 17.65 -30.35
C ARG A 686 31.11 19.09 -30.82
N ASN A 687 32.20 19.31 -31.53
CA ASN A 687 32.58 20.64 -32.05
C ASN A 687 31.60 21.19 -33.10
N GLU A 688 30.86 20.33 -33.77
CA GLU A 688 29.84 20.72 -34.76
C GLU A 688 28.49 20.93 -34.08
N ALA A 689 28.14 20.07 -33.12
CA ALA A 689 26.92 20.13 -32.36
C ALA A 689 26.94 21.29 -31.36
N TYR A 690 28.10 21.70 -30.86
CA TYR A 690 28.24 22.82 -29.93
C TYR A 690 28.65 24.12 -30.63
N GLY A 691 28.12 25.23 -30.17
CA GLY A 691 28.48 26.58 -30.58
C GLY A 691 28.86 27.43 -29.38
N SER A 692 29.81 28.34 -29.58
CA SER A 692 30.09 29.42 -28.63
C SER A 692 28.97 30.45 -28.74
N PHE A 693 28.09 30.51 -27.75
CA PHE A 693 27.02 31.51 -27.69
C PHE A 693 27.45 32.64 -26.79
N SER A 694 27.65 33.83 -27.35
CA SER A 694 27.79 35.07 -26.59
C SER A 694 26.47 35.84 -26.74
N ALA A 695 25.58 35.72 -25.74
CA ALA A 695 24.33 36.46 -25.71
C ALA A 695 23.89 36.77 -24.28
N VAL A 696 23.21 37.90 -24.15
CA VAL A 696 22.74 38.56 -22.92
C VAL A 696 21.93 37.58 -22.05
N ASN A 697 22.33 37.47 -20.78
CA ASN A 697 22.19 36.30 -19.89
C ASN A 697 20.80 36.05 -19.25
N HIS A 698 19.73 36.66 -19.75
CA HIS A 698 18.37 36.41 -19.26
C HIS A 698 17.35 36.73 -20.34
N MET A 699 16.33 35.89 -20.43
CA MET A 699 15.15 36.14 -21.24
C MET A 699 14.06 36.74 -20.34
N ASP A 700 13.30 37.70 -20.85
CA ASP A 700 12.11 38.20 -20.14
C ASP A 700 11.19 37.02 -19.86
N TYR A 701 10.77 36.88 -18.61
CA TYR A 701 9.82 35.84 -18.24
C TYR A 701 8.41 36.25 -18.70
N THR A 702 8.02 37.50 -18.41
CA THR A 702 6.74 38.07 -18.84
C THR A 702 6.69 38.21 -20.36
N GLY A 703 5.76 37.51 -21.00
CA GLY A 703 5.58 37.53 -22.46
C GLY A 703 6.36 36.46 -23.23
N SER A 704 7.16 35.63 -22.56
CA SER A 704 7.89 34.50 -23.18
C SER A 704 7.00 33.34 -23.63
N GLY A 705 5.74 33.29 -23.18
CA GLY A 705 4.85 32.15 -23.40
C GLY A 705 5.25 30.89 -22.63
N LYS A 706 6.21 30.99 -21.71
CA LYS A 706 6.60 29.89 -20.81
C LYS A 706 5.49 29.61 -19.80
N GLU A 707 5.47 28.36 -19.34
CA GLU A 707 4.62 27.90 -18.25
C GLU A 707 4.87 28.73 -16.97
N PRO A 708 3.87 28.82 -16.07
CA PRO A 708 4.00 29.66 -14.88
C PRO A 708 5.21 29.27 -14.01
N ALA A 709 5.85 30.27 -13.41
CA ALA A 709 7.02 30.12 -12.54
C ALA A 709 6.72 29.28 -11.29
N TYR A 710 5.46 29.13 -10.91
CA TYR A 710 5.02 28.12 -9.96
C TYR A 710 3.80 27.42 -10.57
N PRO A 711 3.68 26.08 -10.53
CA PRO A 711 2.57 25.39 -11.18
C PRO A 711 1.23 25.70 -10.50
N ASP A 712 0.26 26.21 -11.26
CA ASP A 712 -1.03 26.69 -10.71
C ASP A 712 -1.83 25.58 -10.01
N ASN A 713 -1.74 24.35 -10.51
CA ASN A 713 -2.35 23.15 -9.95
C ASN A 713 -1.56 22.51 -8.79
N MET A 714 -0.41 23.07 -8.39
CA MET A 714 0.42 22.62 -7.27
C MET A 714 0.47 23.65 -6.12
N THR A 715 -0.40 24.65 -6.16
CA THR A 715 -0.56 25.62 -5.06
C THR A 715 -1.29 24.97 -3.89
N ARG A 716 -1.09 25.48 -2.66
CA ARG A 716 -1.80 24.99 -1.45
C ARG A 716 -3.32 24.92 -1.68
N LYS A 717 -3.87 26.00 -2.26
CA LYS A 717 -5.30 26.09 -2.64
C LYS A 717 -5.73 25.01 -3.64
N ALA A 718 -4.88 24.68 -4.61
CA ALA A 718 -5.22 23.69 -5.64
C ALA A 718 -5.09 22.24 -5.17
N ILE A 719 -4.15 21.93 -4.26
CA ILE A 719 -3.87 20.55 -3.84
C ILE A 719 -4.55 20.15 -2.53
N TYR A 720 -4.84 21.11 -1.66
CA TYR A 720 -5.39 20.91 -0.32
C TYR A 720 -6.72 21.64 -0.14
N GLY A 721 -6.73 22.95 -0.41
CA GLY A 721 -7.85 23.85 -0.15
C GLY A 721 -7.38 25.09 0.63
N TYR A 722 -8.33 25.89 1.13
CA TYR A 722 -8.03 27.08 1.92
C TYR A 722 -9.20 27.44 2.84
N GLU A 723 -8.90 28.11 3.95
CA GLU A 723 -9.93 28.74 4.78
C GLU A 723 -10.25 30.13 4.20
N ASP A 724 -11.52 30.40 3.97
CA ASP A 724 -11.98 31.71 3.54
C ASP A 724 -11.78 32.70 4.70
N PRO A 725 -11.02 33.79 4.48
CA PRO A 725 -10.69 34.73 5.55
C PRO A 725 -11.90 35.52 6.07
N ASP A 726 -12.99 35.61 5.31
CA ASP A 726 -14.18 36.37 5.67
C ASP A 726 -15.22 35.48 6.37
N THR A 727 -15.43 34.25 5.91
CA THR A 727 -16.44 33.33 6.47
C THR A 727 -15.86 32.35 7.49
N HIS A 728 -14.54 32.18 7.54
CA HIS A 728 -13.85 31.12 8.29
C HIS A 728 -14.26 29.70 7.86
N GLU A 729 -14.86 29.58 6.68
CA GLU A 729 -15.26 28.30 6.11
C GLU A 729 -14.11 27.70 5.34
N PHE A 730 -13.91 26.39 5.47
CA PHE A 730 -12.91 25.69 4.67
C PHE A 730 -13.46 25.39 3.28
N ILE A 731 -12.84 25.98 2.26
CA ILE A 731 -13.16 25.74 0.86
C ILE A 731 -12.23 24.65 0.32
N GLU A 732 -12.82 23.53 -0.08
CA GLU A 732 -12.08 22.40 -0.64
C GLU A 732 -11.40 22.74 -1.97
N ALA A 733 -10.26 22.09 -2.24
CA ALA A 733 -9.63 22.10 -3.55
C ALA A 733 -10.52 21.46 -4.63
N ASP A 734 -10.41 21.94 -5.87
CA ASP A 734 -11.07 21.33 -7.04
C ASP A 734 -10.65 19.84 -7.14
N PRO A 735 -11.60 18.89 -7.25
CA PRO A 735 -11.29 17.46 -7.36
C PRO A 735 -10.26 17.12 -8.45
N LYS A 736 -10.17 17.90 -9.53
CA LYS A 736 -9.20 17.69 -10.61
C LYS A 736 -7.76 17.97 -10.18
N THR A 737 -7.53 18.85 -9.21
CA THR A 737 -6.19 19.23 -8.74
C THR A 737 -5.90 18.78 -7.30
N LYS A 738 -6.92 18.38 -6.54
CA LYS A 738 -6.78 17.87 -5.17
C LYS A 738 -5.82 16.66 -5.13
N ILE A 739 -4.86 16.71 -4.20
CA ILE A 739 -3.85 15.66 -3.96
C ILE A 739 -3.84 15.30 -2.47
N VAL A 740 -3.97 16.31 -1.61
CA VAL A 740 -3.79 16.22 -0.17
C VAL A 740 -5.16 16.10 0.50
N LYS A 741 -5.30 15.07 1.33
CA LYS A 741 -6.49 14.86 2.15
C LYS A 741 -6.54 15.88 3.29
N ASN A 742 -7.70 16.50 3.51
CA ASN A 742 -7.90 17.45 4.59
C ASN A 742 -8.39 16.77 5.89
N ILE A 743 -8.39 17.52 6.99
CA ILE A 743 -8.80 16.99 8.31
C ILE A 743 -10.29 16.59 8.34
N TYR A 744 -11.15 17.27 7.58
CA TYR A 744 -12.58 17.00 7.54
C TYR A 744 -12.86 15.67 6.86
N GLU A 745 -12.21 15.38 5.73
CA GLU A 745 -12.26 14.09 5.06
C GLU A 745 -11.71 12.95 5.93
N VAL A 746 -10.69 13.24 6.76
CA VAL A 746 -10.17 12.25 7.71
C VAL A 746 -11.17 11.96 8.82
N ARG A 747 -11.84 12.98 9.35
CA ARG A 747 -12.88 12.85 10.37
C ARG A 747 -14.12 12.13 9.83
N GLU A 748 -14.57 12.48 8.63
CA GLU A 748 -15.70 11.80 7.96
C GLU A 748 -15.42 10.30 7.83
N ASP A 749 -14.22 9.94 7.38
CA ASP A 749 -13.77 8.55 7.25
C ASP A 749 -13.74 7.77 8.57
N LEU A 750 -13.66 8.48 9.71
CA LEU A 750 -13.69 7.94 11.06
C LEU A 750 -15.06 8.11 11.74
N ASN A 751 -16.13 8.43 11.00
CA ASN A 751 -17.46 8.71 11.56
C ASN A 751 -17.42 9.78 12.69
N MET A 752 -16.63 10.83 12.47
CA MET A 752 -16.54 12.02 13.31
C MET A 752 -17.15 13.22 12.58
N ASP A 753 -17.71 14.15 13.34
CA ASP A 753 -18.22 15.41 12.81
C ASP A 753 -17.07 16.39 12.46
N GLU A 754 -17.41 17.54 11.86
CA GLU A 754 -16.46 18.60 11.54
C GLU A 754 -15.70 19.16 12.75
N ASN A 755 -16.25 18.99 13.95
CA ASN A 755 -15.66 19.42 15.22
C ASN A 755 -14.77 18.34 15.85
N GLY A 756 -14.66 17.16 15.24
CA GLY A 756 -13.90 16.04 15.78
C GLY A 756 -14.61 15.33 16.95
N ASN A 757 -15.93 15.49 17.10
CA ASN A 757 -16.74 14.64 17.97
C ASN A 757 -17.12 13.37 17.22
N TYR A 758 -17.06 12.23 17.89
CA TYR A 758 -17.41 10.93 17.31
C TYR A 758 -18.92 10.64 17.43
N ASP A 759 -19.48 9.90 16.48
CA ASP A 759 -20.89 9.46 16.53
C ASP A 759 -21.09 8.39 17.61
N GLU A 760 -21.80 8.71 18.70
CA GLU A 760 -22.12 7.77 19.79
C GLU A 760 -22.99 6.56 19.34
N LYS A 761 -23.62 6.63 18.16
CA LYS A 761 -24.35 5.51 17.55
C LYS A 761 -23.41 4.48 16.93
N VAL A 762 -22.19 4.89 16.57
CA VAL A 762 -21.11 4.02 16.07
C VAL A 762 -20.18 3.64 17.22
N TYR A 763 -19.74 4.63 17.99
CA TYR A 763 -18.82 4.50 19.12
C TYR A 763 -19.59 4.42 20.44
N HIS A 764 -20.21 3.28 20.67
CA HIS A 764 -21.03 3.05 21.86
C HIS A 764 -20.22 3.26 23.16
N ASN A 765 -20.70 4.15 24.03
CA ASN A 765 -20.17 4.33 25.39
C ASN A 765 -20.92 3.48 26.44
N HIS A 766 -21.88 2.67 26.01
CA HIS A 766 -22.67 1.77 26.86
C HIS A 766 -23.25 0.61 26.04
N VAL A 767 -23.83 -0.37 26.73
CA VAL A 767 -24.51 -1.51 26.08
C VAL A 767 -25.84 -1.03 25.48
N PRO A 768 -26.12 -1.29 24.18
CA PRO A 768 -27.38 -0.91 23.55
C PRO A 768 -28.58 -1.51 24.27
N LYS A 769 -29.68 -0.76 24.34
CA LYS A 769 -30.87 -1.05 25.16
C LYS A 769 -31.41 -2.45 24.95
N ARG A 770 -31.46 -2.91 23.70
CA ARG A 770 -31.97 -4.26 23.34
C ARG A 770 -31.25 -5.42 24.02
N PHE A 771 -30.00 -5.23 24.48
CA PHE A 771 -29.22 -6.27 25.16
C PHE A 771 -29.34 -6.22 26.68
N CYS A 772 -29.84 -5.13 27.25
CA CYS A 772 -29.94 -4.95 28.70
C CYS A 772 -31.15 -5.70 29.29
N GLU A 773 -31.11 -6.06 30.58
CA GLU A 773 -32.22 -6.75 31.26
C GLU A 773 -33.48 -5.89 31.37
N ASN A 774 -33.30 -4.58 31.39
CA ASN A 774 -34.33 -3.56 31.39
C ASN A 774 -34.66 -3.06 29.97
N ALA A 775 -34.43 -3.85 28.92
CA ALA A 775 -34.74 -3.47 27.53
C ALA A 775 -36.20 -3.03 27.33
N ALA A 776 -37.13 -3.56 28.13
CA ALA A 776 -38.56 -3.22 28.09
C ALA A 776 -38.93 -1.98 28.92
N ASP A 777 -37.98 -1.36 29.62
CA ASP A 777 -38.21 -0.13 30.39
C ASP A 777 -38.24 1.07 29.44
N ASP A 778 -39.41 1.70 29.30
CA ASP A 778 -39.60 2.89 28.45
C ASP A 778 -38.86 4.12 28.99
N THR A 779 -38.39 4.10 30.24
CA THR A 779 -37.57 5.17 30.82
C THR A 779 -36.10 5.09 30.42
N PHE A 780 -35.65 3.95 29.85
CA PHE A 780 -34.30 3.82 29.29
C PHE A 780 -34.30 4.35 27.86
N ILE A 781 -33.65 5.49 27.65
CA ILE A 781 -33.44 6.14 26.37
C ILE A 781 -32.05 5.76 25.84
N ASP A 782 -32.01 5.20 24.63
CA ASP A 782 -30.80 4.71 23.93
C ASP A 782 -30.46 5.57 22.71
N ASP A 783 -31.16 6.69 22.54
CA ASP A 783 -30.95 7.64 21.45
C ASP A 783 -30.07 8.80 21.97
N PRO A 784 -28.82 8.96 21.47
CA PRO A 784 -27.93 10.03 21.88
C PRO A 784 -28.49 11.44 21.63
N ASP A 785 -29.41 11.58 20.67
CA ASP A 785 -30.01 12.87 20.30
C ASP A 785 -31.12 13.31 21.28
N ASP A 786 -31.58 12.42 22.16
CA ASP A 786 -32.62 12.72 23.14
C ASP A 786 -32.04 13.51 24.34
N PRO A 787 -32.62 14.65 24.76
CA PRO A 787 -32.15 15.41 25.92
C PRO A 787 -32.12 14.61 27.24
N ALA A 788 -32.93 13.57 27.38
CA ALA A 788 -32.96 12.69 28.53
C ALA A 788 -31.80 11.67 28.54
N TYR A 789 -31.12 11.47 27.41
CA TYR A 789 -30.08 10.49 27.23
C TYR A 789 -28.99 10.59 28.30
N ASN A 790 -28.45 11.78 28.56
CA ASN A 790 -27.36 12.01 29.49
C ASN A 790 -27.79 12.29 30.95
N THR A 791 -29.07 12.14 31.27
CA THR A 791 -29.56 12.36 32.65
C THR A 791 -29.02 11.30 33.62
N PRO A 792 -28.77 11.64 34.90
CA PRO A 792 -28.32 10.66 35.89
C PRO A 792 -29.25 9.45 36.03
N ALA A 793 -30.57 9.67 35.88
CA ALA A 793 -31.57 8.62 35.93
C ALA A 793 -31.42 7.65 34.75
N ASN A 794 -31.23 8.16 33.53
CA ASN A 794 -31.02 7.32 32.35
C ASN A 794 -29.65 6.61 32.37
N LYS A 795 -28.58 7.30 32.81
CA LYS A 795 -27.26 6.68 33.00
C LYS A 795 -27.30 5.50 33.98
N ALA A 796 -28.13 5.55 35.02
CA ALA A 796 -28.32 4.43 35.95
C ALA A 796 -29.07 3.22 35.36
N GLN A 797 -29.72 3.38 34.20
CA GLN A 797 -30.38 2.31 33.46
C GLN A 797 -29.43 1.61 32.47
N ARG A 798 -28.32 2.24 32.10
CA ARG A 798 -27.32 1.69 31.18
C ARG A 798 -26.57 0.50 31.81
N ASN A 799 -26.13 -0.43 30.96
CA ASN A 799 -25.30 -1.58 31.36
C ASN A 799 -25.96 -2.52 32.39
N LYS A 800 -27.29 -2.49 32.56
CA LYS A 800 -28.00 -3.45 33.41
C LYS A 800 -27.98 -4.84 32.77
N LEU A 801 -27.02 -5.65 33.19
CA LEU A 801 -26.77 -6.98 32.69
C LEU A 801 -26.52 -7.96 33.86
N PRO A 802 -26.78 -9.25 33.66
CA PRO A 802 -26.47 -10.26 34.67
C PRO A 802 -24.95 -10.40 34.84
N TYR A 803 -24.50 -10.65 36.07
CA TYR A 803 -23.08 -10.92 36.35
C TYR A 803 -22.71 -12.35 35.99
N ALA A 804 -21.67 -12.51 35.16
CA ALA A 804 -21.12 -13.82 34.80
C ALA A 804 -20.47 -14.52 36.00
N PHE A 805 -19.93 -13.77 36.96
CA PHE A 805 -19.25 -14.32 38.12
C PHE A 805 -19.90 -13.83 39.41
N ASN A 806 -19.82 -14.66 40.45
CA ASN A 806 -20.10 -14.23 41.81
C ASN A 806 -18.96 -13.32 42.29
N ASN A 807 -19.17 -12.59 43.40
CA ASN A 807 -18.14 -11.71 43.96
C ASN A 807 -16.87 -12.44 44.43
N ASP A 808 -16.94 -13.76 44.59
CA ASP A 808 -15.80 -14.66 44.87
C ASP A 808 -15.10 -15.19 43.61
N GLY A 809 -15.42 -14.66 42.42
CA GLY A 809 -14.79 -15.05 41.16
C GLY A 809 -15.25 -16.41 40.59
N THR A 810 -16.18 -17.11 41.25
CA THR A 810 -16.75 -18.35 40.71
C THR A 810 -17.83 -18.09 39.66
N PRO A 811 -17.98 -18.94 38.61
CA PRO A 811 -19.05 -18.78 37.63
C PRO A 811 -20.44 -18.75 38.28
N ASN A 812 -21.21 -17.71 38.00
CA ASN A 812 -22.58 -17.57 38.47
C ASN A 812 -23.54 -18.35 37.55
N THR A 813 -23.64 -19.66 37.74
CA THR A 813 -24.51 -20.53 36.92
C THR A 813 -26.00 -20.27 37.10
N ALA A 814 -26.41 -19.60 38.18
CA ALA A 814 -27.80 -19.23 38.44
C ALA A 814 -28.30 -18.06 37.57
N SER A 815 -27.38 -17.28 36.98
CA SER A 815 -27.69 -16.13 36.14
C SER A 815 -28.23 -16.48 34.74
N GLY A 816 -28.13 -17.75 34.31
CA GLY A 816 -28.42 -18.16 32.94
C GLY A 816 -27.43 -17.64 31.90
N VAL A 817 -26.34 -16.97 32.32
CA VAL A 817 -25.25 -16.52 31.45
C VAL A 817 -24.42 -17.70 30.94
N TRP A 818 -24.30 -18.75 31.75
CA TRP A 818 -23.48 -19.93 31.46
C TRP A 818 -24.31 -21.09 30.91
N SER A 819 -23.81 -21.71 29.85
CA SER A 819 -24.26 -23.03 29.37
C SER A 819 -23.06 -23.85 28.93
N ASP A 820 -22.99 -25.11 29.35
CA ASP A 820 -21.89 -26.04 29.03
C ASP A 820 -20.48 -25.45 29.30
N GLY A 821 -20.35 -24.67 30.38
CA GLY A 821 -19.08 -24.03 30.76
C GLY A 821 -18.66 -22.86 29.86
N LYS A 822 -19.57 -22.33 29.03
CA LYS A 822 -19.35 -21.17 28.15
C LYS A 822 -20.32 -20.04 28.51
N ILE A 823 -19.87 -18.80 28.30
CA ILE A 823 -20.72 -17.60 28.35
C ILE A 823 -21.50 -17.53 27.03
N ILE A 824 -22.83 -17.50 27.10
CA ILE A 824 -23.72 -17.56 25.93
C ILE A 824 -24.70 -16.38 25.84
N ARG A 825 -24.67 -15.45 26.81
CA ARG A 825 -25.57 -14.30 26.88
C ARG A 825 -24.82 -13.06 27.38
N SER A 826 -25.27 -11.88 26.97
CA SER A 826 -24.69 -10.60 27.39
C SER A 826 -24.63 -10.51 28.91
N CYS A 827 -23.50 -10.03 29.45
CA CYS A 827 -23.20 -10.12 30.87
C CYS A 827 -22.16 -9.10 31.32
N ILE A 828 -22.00 -8.96 32.64
CA ILE A 828 -20.90 -8.23 33.28
C ILE A 828 -19.88 -9.24 33.80
N ILE A 829 -18.61 -9.05 33.43
CA ILE A 829 -17.45 -9.63 34.13
C ILE A 829 -16.94 -8.54 35.06
N GLY A 830 -17.29 -8.65 36.33
CA GLY A 830 -17.10 -7.61 37.34
C GLY A 830 -17.64 -8.07 38.69
N LYS A 831 -17.59 -7.19 39.70
CA LYS A 831 -18.23 -7.41 41.00
C LYS A 831 -19.45 -6.51 41.14
N THR A 832 -20.48 -6.99 41.84
CA THR A 832 -21.72 -6.22 42.05
C THR A 832 -21.51 -4.95 42.87
N ASP A 833 -20.43 -4.87 43.64
CA ASP A 833 -20.04 -3.69 44.41
C ASP A 833 -19.14 -2.70 43.64
N GLY A 834 -18.82 -3.00 42.38
CA GLY A 834 -17.96 -2.17 41.51
C GLY A 834 -16.48 -2.16 41.90
N THR A 835 -16.06 -2.96 42.88
CA THR A 835 -14.65 -3.13 43.25
C THR A 835 -13.90 -3.98 42.23
N VAL A 836 -12.57 -4.02 42.33
CA VAL A 836 -11.73 -4.72 41.37
C VAL A 836 -12.09 -6.21 41.29
N PHE A 837 -12.45 -6.66 40.10
CA PHE A 837 -12.65 -8.07 39.78
C PHE A 837 -11.32 -8.70 39.37
N LYS A 838 -11.03 -9.88 39.94
CA LYS A 838 -9.85 -10.68 39.59
C LYS A 838 -10.31 -12.06 39.18
N PHE A 839 -9.77 -12.56 38.08
CA PHE A 839 -9.98 -13.95 37.68
C PHE A 839 -9.29 -14.88 38.68
N GLU A 840 -10.08 -15.65 39.42
CA GLU A 840 -9.57 -16.66 40.32
C GLU A 840 -9.29 -17.94 39.51
N ASN A 841 -8.03 -18.38 39.51
CA ASN A 841 -7.47 -19.56 38.82
C ASN A 841 -7.06 -19.34 37.35
N LYS A 842 -5.85 -19.82 36.98
CA LYS A 842 -5.33 -19.86 35.60
C LYS A 842 -6.25 -20.68 34.69
N LYS A 843 -7.26 -20.04 34.09
CA LYS A 843 -8.26 -20.69 33.24
C LYS A 843 -8.64 -19.79 32.08
N SER A 844 -8.86 -20.41 30.92
CA SER A 844 -9.46 -19.76 29.77
C SER A 844 -10.98 -19.90 29.82
N TYR A 845 -11.70 -18.81 29.57
CA TYR A 845 -13.16 -18.79 29.51
C TYR A 845 -13.63 -18.60 28.08
N ASN A 846 -14.63 -19.38 27.67
CA ASN A 846 -15.17 -19.29 26.31
C ASN A 846 -16.40 -18.39 26.28
N VAL A 847 -16.44 -17.46 25.34
CA VAL A 847 -17.58 -16.59 25.04
C VAL A 847 -18.11 -16.95 23.67
N VAL A 848 -19.38 -17.31 23.56
CA VAL A 848 -20.01 -17.70 22.29
C VAL A 848 -20.84 -16.53 21.78
N GLY A 849 -20.50 -16.05 20.59
CA GLY A 849 -21.27 -15.03 19.88
C GLY A 849 -22.69 -15.50 19.56
N SER A 850 -23.55 -14.54 19.21
CA SER A 850 -24.94 -14.79 18.81
C SER A 850 -25.26 -14.04 17.53
N GLY A 851 -26.33 -14.42 16.82
CA GLY A 851 -26.69 -13.79 15.53
C GLY A 851 -26.96 -12.29 15.65
N GLU A 852 -27.40 -11.85 16.83
CA GLU A 852 -27.61 -10.43 17.16
C GLU A 852 -26.37 -9.77 17.80
N GLY A 853 -25.34 -10.54 18.11
CA GLY A 853 -24.17 -10.15 18.90
C GLY A 853 -24.32 -10.50 20.39
N ILE A 854 -23.21 -10.51 21.11
CA ILE A 854 -23.17 -10.64 22.59
C ILE A 854 -22.36 -9.49 23.17
N TRP A 855 -22.85 -8.88 24.25
CA TRP A 855 -22.16 -7.78 24.94
C TRP A 855 -21.59 -8.22 26.27
N VAL A 856 -20.27 -8.07 26.43
CA VAL A 856 -19.55 -8.40 27.66
C VAL A 856 -18.96 -7.12 28.24
N VAL A 857 -19.48 -6.67 29.37
CA VAL A 857 -18.92 -5.52 30.09
C VAL A 857 -17.77 -6.00 30.96
N LEU A 858 -16.57 -5.51 30.69
CA LEU A 858 -15.38 -5.72 31.52
C LEU A 858 -15.31 -4.58 32.54
N GLN A 859 -15.90 -4.80 33.71
CA GLN A 859 -16.01 -3.76 34.74
C GLN A 859 -14.89 -3.90 35.78
N ASN A 860 -13.98 -2.92 35.77
CA ASN A 860 -12.88 -2.82 36.74
C ASN A 860 -12.10 -4.14 36.92
N VAL A 861 -11.65 -4.70 35.79
CA VAL A 861 -11.04 -6.03 35.72
C VAL A 861 -9.53 -5.91 35.84
N LYS A 862 -8.93 -6.70 36.75
CA LYS A 862 -7.49 -6.82 36.89
C LYS A 862 -7.03 -8.28 36.91
N THR A 863 -5.99 -8.60 36.16
CA THR A 863 -5.33 -9.91 36.27
C THR A 863 -4.04 -9.82 37.10
N THR A 864 -3.48 -10.95 37.51
CA THR A 864 -2.22 -11.00 38.26
C THR A 864 -1.05 -11.23 37.32
N ASP A 865 0.16 -10.87 37.72
CA ASP A 865 1.36 -10.90 36.85
C ASP A 865 1.65 -12.29 36.23
N ASP A 866 1.19 -13.36 36.89
CA ASP A 866 1.35 -14.77 36.47
C ASP A 866 0.06 -15.45 35.96
N SER A 867 -1.00 -14.68 35.69
CA SER A 867 -2.27 -15.24 35.24
C SER A 867 -2.28 -15.57 33.76
N GLU A 868 -2.64 -16.79 33.37
CA GLU A 868 -2.89 -17.18 31.96
C GLU A 868 -4.39 -17.15 31.63
N ASN A 869 -5.08 -16.13 32.14
CA ASN A 869 -6.53 -16.03 32.02
C ASN A 869 -6.87 -15.44 30.66
N SER A 870 -7.38 -16.25 29.74
CA SER A 870 -7.73 -15.78 28.40
C SER A 870 -9.23 -15.85 28.13
N LEU A 871 -9.76 -14.88 27.41
CA LEU A 871 -11.13 -14.91 26.90
C LEU A 871 -11.11 -15.39 25.45
N LEU A 872 -11.68 -16.56 25.24
CA LEU A 872 -11.69 -17.26 23.96
C LEU A 872 -13.05 -17.04 23.29
N CYS A 873 -13.08 -16.29 22.21
CA CYS A 873 -14.30 -15.88 21.54
C CYS A 873 -14.64 -16.86 20.40
N ASP A 874 -15.79 -17.52 20.48
CA ASP A 874 -16.38 -18.29 19.39
C ASP A 874 -17.35 -17.40 18.62
N THR A 875 -16.87 -16.85 17.50
CA THR A 875 -17.59 -15.87 16.67
C THR A 875 -18.36 -16.51 15.51
N THR A 876 -18.47 -17.86 15.48
CA THR A 876 -19.15 -18.58 14.39
C THR A 876 -20.65 -18.26 14.29
N LYS A 877 -21.27 -17.96 15.42
CA LYS A 877 -22.70 -17.65 15.50
C LYS A 877 -22.99 -16.15 15.43
N GLY A 878 -21.95 -15.32 15.37
CA GLY A 878 -22.03 -13.86 15.30
C GLY A 878 -21.02 -13.19 16.23
N LYS A 879 -21.10 -11.86 16.36
CA LYS A 879 -20.03 -11.05 16.96
C LYS A 879 -20.02 -11.04 18.48
N VAL A 880 -18.84 -10.76 19.05
CA VAL A 880 -18.63 -10.51 20.49
C VAL A 880 -18.17 -9.07 20.66
N CYS A 881 -18.91 -8.29 21.45
CA CYS A 881 -18.64 -6.89 21.75
C CYS A 881 -18.19 -6.77 23.20
N PHE A 882 -17.03 -6.19 23.45
CA PHE A 882 -16.53 -5.88 24.79
C PHE A 882 -16.72 -4.40 25.08
N LEU A 883 -17.31 -4.07 26.23
CA LEU A 883 -17.35 -2.70 26.74
C LEU A 883 -16.39 -2.59 27.92
N ILE A 884 -15.38 -1.72 27.82
CA ILE A 884 -14.43 -1.43 28.91
C ILE A 884 -15.06 -0.38 29.83
N ASP A 885 -15.38 -0.80 31.05
CA ASP A 885 -15.94 0.06 32.09
C ASP A 885 -14.90 0.29 33.20
N LYS A 886 -14.44 1.54 33.34
CA LYS A 886 -13.29 1.93 34.16
C LYS A 886 -11.98 1.30 33.65
N THR A 887 -11.35 0.43 34.45
CA THR A 887 -10.00 -0.07 34.16
C THR A 887 -10.02 -1.53 33.74
N LEU A 888 -9.30 -1.83 32.65
CA LEU A 888 -8.89 -3.17 32.23
C LEU A 888 -7.36 -3.28 32.37
N ASP A 889 -6.90 -3.90 33.44
CA ASP A 889 -5.49 -4.10 33.76
C ASP A 889 -5.13 -5.59 33.59
N ILE A 890 -4.42 -5.93 32.52
CA ILE A 890 -4.19 -7.33 32.14
C ILE A 890 -2.70 -7.66 32.04
N SER A 891 -2.38 -8.89 32.43
CA SER A 891 -1.05 -9.49 32.35
C SER A 891 -1.13 -10.95 31.93
N LYS A 892 -0.21 -11.39 31.05
CA LYS A 892 -0.16 -12.76 30.47
C LYS A 892 -1.51 -13.26 29.92
N THR A 893 -2.29 -12.33 29.37
CA THR A 893 -3.71 -12.52 29.02
C THR A 893 -3.93 -12.31 27.53
N SER A 894 -4.79 -13.14 26.94
CA SER A 894 -5.29 -12.91 25.57
C SER A 894 -6.81 -12.83 25.49
N ILE A 895 -7.33 -11.92 24.68
CA ILE A 895 -8.72 -11.91 24.23
C ILE A 895 -8.69 -12.09 22.72
N ARG A 896 -9.19 -13.23 22.24
CA ARG A 896 -9.01 -13.63 20.83
C ARG A 896 -10.11 -14.55 20.30
N PRO A 897 -10.36 -14.54 18.97
CA PRO A 897 -11.23 -15.51 18.34
C PRO A 897 -10.57 -16.90 18.26
N VAL A 898 -11.32 -17.97 18.55
CA VAL A 898 -10.80 -19.35 18.61
C VAL A 898 -11.41 -20.33 17.61
N VAL A 899 -12.40 -19.91 16.82
CA VAL A 899 -13.07 -20.81 15.86
C VAL A 899 -13.03 -20.23 14.44
N SER A 900 -12.77 -21.09 13.45
CA SER A 900 -12.83 -20.77 12.02
C SER A 900 -14.21 -21.15 11.45
N GLY A 901 -14.93 -20.20 10.86
CA GLY A 901 -16.23 -20.43 10.22
C GLY A 901 -16.72 -19.20 9.44
N SER A 902 -17.58 -19.40 8.43
CA SER A 902 -18.27 -18.36 7.62
C SER A 902 -17.60 -16.97 7.56
N GLY A 903 -16.39 -16.89 6.99
CA GLY A 903 -15.69 -15.63 6.76
C GLY A 903 -14.89 -15.07 7.94
N VAL A 904 -14.86 -15.75 9.09
CA VAL A 904 -14.15 -15.33 10.32
C VAL A 904 -12.98 -16.27 10.63
N GLN A 905 -11.84 -15.69 11.01
CA GLN A 905 -10.59 -16.39 11.25
C GLN A 905 -10.30 -16.59 12.75
N ALA A 906 -9.82 -17.77 13.13
CA ALA A 906 -9.26 -18.00 14.46
C ALA A 906 -7.85 -17.41 14.57
N TYR A 907 -7.55 -16.74 15.68
CA TYR A 907 -6.22 -16.21 15.94
C TYR A 907 -5.41 -17.21 16.78
N THR A 908 -4.46 -17.88 16.16
CA THR A 908 -3.61 -18.91 16.77
C THR A 908 -2.13 -18.65 16.48
N GLU A 909 -1.25 -19.32 17.22
CA GLU A 909 0.20 -19.21 16.99
C GLU A 909 0.53 -19.51 15.51
N ASN A 910 1.32 -18.66 14.88
CA ASN A 910 1.71 -18.72 13.47
C ASN A 910 0.57 -18.55 12.44
N CYS A 911 -0.61 -18.11 12.86
CA CYS A 911 -1.69 -17.77 11.93
C CYS A 911 -1.28 -16.63 10.99
N ILE A 912 -1.85 -16.59 9.78
CA ILE A 912 -1.56 -15.54 8.81
C ILE A 912 -2.57 -14.41 9.02
N VAL A 913 -2.08 -13.22 9.35
CA VAL A 913 -2.91 -12.01 9.48
C VAL A 913 -2.76 -11.20 8.20
N THR A 914 -3.87 -10.78 7.61
CA THR A 914 -3.91 -9.86 6.47
C THR A 914 -4.75 -8.62 6.84
N PRO A 915 -4.62 -7.50 6.12
CA PRO A 915 -5.52 -6.35 6.28
C PRO A 915 -7.01 -6.73 6.14
N ASP A 916 -7.33 -7.77 5.36
CA ASP A 916 -8.69 -8.26 5.15
C ASP A 916 -9.15 -9.28 6.21
N SER A 917 -8.33 -9.63 7.20
CA SER A 917 -8.69 -10.59 8.25
C SER A 917 -9.84 -10.06 9.11
N VAL A 918 -10.92 -10.83 9.23
CA VAL A 918 -12.10 -10.52 10.06
C VAL A 918 -12.10 -11.39 11.32
N TRP A 919 -12.32 -10.76 12.47
CA TRP A 919 -12.24 -11.41 13.78
C TRP A 919 -13.60 -11.66 14.45
N GLY A 920 -14.60 -10.82 14.15
CA GLY A 920 -15.91 -10.86 14.83
C GLY A 920 -15.84 -10.42 16.31
N VAL A 921 -14.79 -9.71 16.70
CA VAL A 921 -14.58 -9.16 18.05
C VAL A 921 -14.45 -7.64 17.94
N GLU A 922 -15.22 -6.92 18.74
CA GLU A 922 -15.24 -5.45 18.80
C GLU A 922 -15.01 -4.99 20.25
N TYR A 923 -14.28 -3.89 20.43
CA TYR A 923 -14.06 -3.26 21.73
C TYR A 923 -14.63 -1.84 21.71
N TYR A 924 -15.24 -1.46 22.83
CA TYR A 924 -15.83 -0.15 23.09
C TYR A 924 -15.39 0.35 24.46
N GLY A 925 -15.41 1.67 24.67
CA GLY A 925 -14.93 2.31 25.90
C GLY A 925 -15.96 3.23 26.53
N THR A 926 -16.11 3.15 27.85
CA THR A 926 -16.82 4.18 28.62
C THR A 926 -15.95 5.44 28.79
N GLU A 927 -16.56 6.58 29.13
CA GLU A 927 -15.86 7.82 29.45
C GLU A 927 -14.82 7.59 30.57
N GLY A 928 -13.56 7.95 30.31
CA GLY A 928 -12.46 7.77 31.28
C GLY A 928 -12.01 6.32 31.50
N SER A 929 -12.39 5.41 30.59
CA SER A 929 -11.90 4.04 30.64
C SER A 929 -10.42 3.92 30.30
N SER A 930 -9.76 2.87 30.77
CA SER A 930 -8.35 2.62 30.49
C SER A 930 -8.05 1.15 30.25
N ILE A 931 -7.12 0.88 29.33
CA ILE A 931 -6.54 -0.44 29.08
C ILE A 931 -5.06 -0.36 29.42
N THR A 932 -4.60 -1.26 30.29
CA THR A 932 -3.18 -1.39 30.63
C THR A 932 -2.72 -2.83 30.45
N MET A 933 -1.62 -3.02 29.73
CA MET A 933 -1.02 -4.33 29.46
C MET A 933 0.37 -4.48 30.08
N PHE A 934 0.56 -5.58 30.79
CA PHE A 934 1.82 -5.99 31.43
C PHE A 934 2.18 -7.45 31.06
N ASN A 935 3.47 -7.81 31.10
CA ASN A 935 4.00 -9.15 30.80
C ASN A 935 3.25 -9.96 29.70
N ASP A 936 3.56 -9.69 28.43
CA ASP A 936 3.02 -10.39 27.24
C ASP A 936 1.48 -10.51 27.17
N CYS A 937 0.83 -9.63 26.41
CA CYS A 937 -0.63 -9.63 26.23
C CYS A 937 -1.00 -9.60 24.75
N THR A 938 -2.16 -10.15 24.36
CA THR A 938 -2.66 -9.98 22.99
C THR A 938 -4.17 -9.77 22.98
N LEU A 939 -4.60 -8.63 22.45
CA LEU A 939 -6.01 -8.36 22.15
C LEU A 939 -6.22 -8.34 20.64
N VAL A 940 -7.22 -9.08 20.18
CA VAL A 940 -7.56 -9.22 18.76
C VAL A 940 -8.97 -8.73 18.52
N GLY A 941 -9.16 -7.90 17.51
CA GLY A 941 -10.46 -7.33 17.13
C GLY A 941 -10.37 -5.85 16.76
N THR A 942 -11.52 -5.22 16.49
CA THR A 942 -11.60 -3.80 16.14
C THR A 942 -11.85 -2.96 17.39
N PHE A 943 -11.02 -1.94 17.65
CA PHE A 943 -11.18 -1.07 18.82
C PHE A 943 -11.84 0.25 18.42
N MET A 944 -13.03 0.47 18.95
CA MET A 944 -13.88 1.65 18.76
C MET A 944 -13.96 2.41 20.08
N CYS A 945 -12.80 2.84 20.58
CA CYS A 945 -12.63 3.29 21.96
C CYS A 945 -12.14 4.75 22.06
N PRO A 946 -12.85 5.75 21.47
CA PRO A 946 -12.39 7.15 21.42
C PRO A 946 -12.16 7.79 22.80
N GLU A 947 -12.75 7.22 23.86
CA GLU A 947 -12.61 7.71 25.24
C GLU A 947 -11.67 6.88 26.11
N THR A 948 -11.10 5.80 25.56
CA THR A 948 -10.22 4.91 26.30
C THR A 948 -8.77 5.32 26.15
N THR A 949 -8.08 5.44 27.29
CA THR A 949 -6.63 5.60 27.32
C THR A 949 -5.95 4.24 27.27
N PHE A 950 -4.94 4.09 26.41
CA PHE A 950 -4.20 2.83 26.24
C PHE A 950 -2.76 2.95 26.75
N SER A 951 -2.28 1.92 27.46
CA SER A 951 -0.88 1.78 27.87
C SER A 951 -0.41 0.33 27.73
N GLY A 952 0.68 0.08 27.00
CA GLY A 952 1.23 -1.26 26.81
C GLY A 952 2.74 -1.28 26.66
N ASN A 953 3.45 -1.91 27.60
CA ASN A 953 4.92 -2.03 27.59
C ASN A 953 5.37 -3.47 27.28
N VAL A 954 4.68 -4.14 26.36
CA VAL A 954 4.79 -5.59 26.18
C VAL A 954 4.74 -6.01 24.73
N ALA A 955 5.40 -7.12 24.43
CA ALA A 955 5.16 -7.88 23.22
C ALA A 955 3.80 -8.59 23.27
N GLY A 956 3.36 -9.07 22.11
CA GLY A 956 2.24 -9.99 21.99
C GLY A 956 2.49 -11.32 22.71
N LEU A 957 1.51 -11.80 23.48
CA LEU A 957 1.52 -13.16 24.03
C LEU A 957 1.59 -14.24 22.95
N ILE A 958 0.90 -14.02 21.82
CA ILE A 958 0.78 -14.99 20.73
C ILE A 958 1.37 -14.39 19.46
N GLY A 959 2.24 -15.15 18.80
CA GLY A 959 2.88 -14.73 17.56
C GLY A 959 2.07 -15.08 16.32
N CYS A 960 2.13 -14.22 15.31
CA CYS A 960 1.47 -14.41 14.03
C CYS A 960 2.42 -14.08 12.86
N ARG A 961 2.07 -14.55 11.66
CA ARG A 961 2.71 -14.15 10.41
C ARG A 961 1.88 -13.08 9.74
N TYR A 962 2.40 -11.86 9.68
CA TYR A 962 1.71 -10.76 9.02
C TYR A 962 2.04 -10.73 7.53
N ARG A 963 0.99 -10.62 6.71
CA ARG A 963 1.08 -10.30 5.29
C ARG A 963 0.43 -8.94 5.08
N GLY A 964 1.24 -7.89 5.14
CA GLY A 964 0.77 -6.52 4.90
C GLY A 964 0.42 -6.27 3.44
N ALA A 965 -0.12 -5.08 3.15
CA ALA A 965 -0.45 -4.65 1.79
C ALA A 965 0.75 -4.67 0.82
N TYR A 966 1.97 -4.60 1.36
CA TYR A 966 3.23 -4.58 0.62
C TYR A 966 3.94 -5.95 0.58
N THR A 967 3.33 -7.00 1.12
CA THR A 967 3.99 -8.30 1.32
C THR A 967 3.45 -9.36 0.36
N ALA A 968 4.30 -9.86 -0.54
CA ALA A 968 3.94 -10.96 -1.43
C ALA A 968 3.66 -12.26 -0.64
N LYS A 969 2.78 -13.10 -1.19
CA LYS A 969 2.48 -14.44 -0.64
C LYS A 969 3.77 -15.26 -0.48
N GLY A 970 3.97 -15.85 0.70
CA GLY A 970 5.18 -16.62 1.04
C GLY A 970 6.36 -15.80 1.57
N LYS A 971 6.21 -14.47 1.69
CA LYS A 971 7.21 -13.57 2.30
C LYS A 971 6.71 -12.94 3.61
N GLU A 972 5.80 -13.61 4.32
CA GLU A 972 5.22 -13.09 5.56
C GLU A 972 6.28 -12.87 6.65
N THR A 973 6.08 -11.82 7.46
CA THR A 973 6.97 -11.49 8.59
C THR A 973 6.34 -11.94 9.90
N TYR A 974 7.12 -12.58 10.77
CA TYR A 974 6.65 -13.01 12.09
C TYR A 974 6.67 -11.83 13.08
N TYR A 975 5.56 -11.63 13.76
CA TYR A 975 5.38 -10.58 14.77
C TYR A 975 4.70 -11.13 16.02
N LYS A 976 5.04 -10.56 17.17
CA LYS A 976 4.34 -10.72 18.43
C LYS A 976 3.72 -9.38 18.82
N SER A 977 2.51 -9.12 18.32
CA SER A 977 1.85 -7.84 18.51
C SER A 977 0.88 -7.86 19.69
N PRO A 978 0.90 -6.84 20.58
CA PRO A 978 -0.10 -6.71 21.64
C PRO A 978 -1.49 -6.38 21.10
N ILE A 979 -1.58 -5.67 19.97
CA ILE A 979 -2.83 -5.36 19.28
C ILE A 979 -2.81 -5.96 17.89
N VAL A 980 -3.87 -6.70 17.54
CA VAL A 980 -4.13 -7.19 16.19
C VAL A 980 -5.53 -6.76 15.77
N GLY A 981 -5.58 -5.78 14.89
CA GLY A 981 -6.80 -5.14 14.40
C GLY A 981 -6.65 -3.63 14.29
N SER A 982 -7.61 -2.99 13.62
CA SER A 982 -7.72 -1.53 13.61
C SER A 982 -8.11 -1.02 15.00
N ALA A 983 -7.48 0.06 15.44
CA ALA A 983 -7.65 0.57 16.79
C ALA A 983 -7.76 2.09 16.83
N MET A 984 -8.83 2.57 17.46
CA MET A 984 -9.01 3.98 17.80
C MET A 984 -9.08 4.14 19.32
N PHE A 985 -8.23 5.02 19.85
CA PHE A 985 -8.13 5.35 21.27
C PHE A 985 -8.22 6.86 21.50
N LYS A 986 -8.46 7.25 22.75
CA LYS A 986 -8.32 8.64 23.17
C LYS A 986 -6.88 9.11 23.01
N HIS A 987 -5.95 8.38 23.60
CA HIS A 987 -4.51 8.59 23.45
C HIS A 987 -3.75 7.35 23.96
N VAL A 988 -2.49 7.21 23.53
CA VAL A 988 -1.56 6.18 24.02
C VAL A 988 -0.61 6.79 25.05
N ASP A 989 -0.81 6.46 26.33
CA ASP A 989 0.01 6.98 27.44
C ASP A 989 1.45 6.49 27.40
N LYS A 990 1.63 5.17 27.19
CA LYS A 990 2.92 4.49 27.19
C LYS A 990 2.90 3.30 26.22
N ALA A 991 3.87 3.26 25.33
CA ALA A 991 4.22 2.12 24.50
C ALA A 991 5.75 1.98 24.44
N THR A 992 6.34 0.89 24.92
CA THR A 992 7.81 0.70 24.86
C THR A 992 8.16 -0.65 24.27
N ASN A 993 9.29 -0.70 23.55
CA ASN A 993 10.05 -1.86 23.06
C ASN A 993 9.22 -3.14 22.93
N ASP A 994 8.82 -3.43 21.68
CA ASP A 994 7.99 -4.56 21.24
C ASP A 994 6.48 -4.26 21.16
N PHE A 995 6.10 -2.99 21.31
CA PHE A 995 4.74 -2.55 20.99
C PHE A 995 4.48 -2.66 19.47
N GLY A 996 3.29 -3.10 19.11
CA GLY A 996 2.89 -3.24 17.72
C GLY A 996 1.38 -3.12 17.57
N VAL A 997 0.97 -2.54 16.46
CA VAL A 997 -0.41 -2.59 15.97
C VAL A 997 -0.38 -3.16 14.56
N LEU A 998 -0.89 -4.37 14.44
CA LEU A 998 -1.02 -5.03 13.14
C LEU A 998 -2.44 -4.83 12.63
N ASN A 999 -2.59 -3.96 11.64
CA ASN A 999 -3.89 -3.71 11.02
C ASN A 999 -4.48 -5.01 10.44
N SER A 1000 -5.72 -5.29 10.83
CA SER A 1000 -6.60 -6.32 10.27
C SER A 1000 -8.06 -5.93 10.50
N GLY A 1001 -8.88 -5.95 9.44
CA GLY A 1001 -10.29 -5.57 9.48
C GLY A 1001 -10.48 -4.04 9.52
N GLY A 1002 -11.39 -3.54 8.66
CA GLY A 1002 -11.66 -2.11 8.48
C GLY A 1002 -12.04 -1.41 9.77
N GLY A 1003 -11.33 -0.32 10.08
CA GLY A 1003 -11.44 0.47 11.31
C GLY A 1003 -12.60 1.48 11.33
N GLY A 1004 -13.58 1.31 10.45
CA GLY A 1004 -14.80 2.13 10.42
C GLY A 1004 -15.98 1.23 10.12
N ALA A 1005 -17.15 1.57 10.67
CA ALA A 1005 -18.39 0.89 10.36
C ALA A 1005 -18.50 0.71 8.83
N THR A 1006 -18.55 -0.53 8.36
CA THR A 1006 -19.00 -0.78 6.99
C THR A 1006 -20.41 -0.22 6.91
N LYS A 1007 -20.59 0.95 6.26
CA LYS A 1007 -21.86 1.23 5.60
C LYS A 1007 -22.00 0.13 4.56
N THR A 1008 -22.68 -0.93 4.97
CA THR A 1008 -23.09 -2.02 4.08
C THR A 1008 -23.89 -1.36 2.97
N LYS A 1009 -23.28 -1.24 1.78
CA LYS A 1009 -23.92 -1.14 0.47
C LYS A 1009 -22.81 -1.13 -0.59
N GLY A 1010 -22.92 -2.01 -1.58
CA GLY A 1010 -22.03 -2.05 -2.73
C GLY A 1010 -22.23 -0.81 -3.60
N SER A 1011 -21.61 0.30 -3.20
CA SER A 1011 -21.65 1.55 -3.94
C SER A 1011 -20.44 1.66 -4.86
N VAL A 1012 -20.66 2.19 -6.07
CA VAL A 1012 -19.59 2.58 -7.00
C VAL A 1012 -19.52 4.09 -6.99
N LYS A 1013 -18.37 4.64 -6.63
CA LYS A 1013 -18.10 6.07 -6.77
C LYS A 1013 -17.51 6.32 -8.17
N THR A 1014 -18.07 7.29 -8.88
CA THR A 1014 -17.55 7.74 -10.19
C THR A 1014 -17.50 9.27 -10.21
N ALA A 1015 -16.87 9.85 -11.23
CA ALA A 1015 -16.83 11.29 -11.44
C ALA A 1015 -18.23 11.95 -11.61
N LEU A 1016 -19.29 11.17 -11.84
CA LEU A 1016 -20.67 11.65 -12.01
C LEU A 1016 -21.58 11.39 -10.80
N GLY A 1017 -21.04 10.82 -9.71
CA GLY A 1017 -21.78 10.56 -8.47
C GLY A 1017 -21.60 9.16 -7.90
N THR A 1018 -22.31 8.90 -6.80
CA THR A 1018 -22.35 7.60 -6.13
C THR A 1018 -23.52 6.77 -6.66
N TYR A 1019 -23.24 5.55 -7.08
CA TYR A 1019 -24.22 4.60 -7.61
C TYR A 1019 -24.41 3.46 -6.60
N GLU A 1020 -25.60 3.32 -6.02
CA GLU A 1020 -25.92 2.18 -5.15
C GLU A 1020 -26.34 0.97 -5.99
N ILE A 1021 -25.71 -0.19 -5.74
CA ILE A 1021 -26.03 -1.44 -6.44
C ILE A 1021 -26.78 -2.39 -5.53
N SER A 1022 -27.94 -2.86 -5.99
CA SER A 1022 -28.71 -3.92 -5.35
C SER A 1022 -28.88 -5.11 -6.30
N TYR A 1023 -28.43 -6.30 -5.87
CA TYR A 1023 -28.61 -7.55 -6.61
C TYR A 1023 -29.93 -8.19 -6.22
N PHE A 1024 -30.72 -8.60 -7.20
CA PHE A 1024 -31.92 -9.40 -6.97
C PHE A 1024 -31.81 -10.68 -7.82
N THR A 1025 -31.76 -11.82 -7.15
CA THR A 1025 -31.95 -13.11 -7.81
C THR A 1025 -33.45 -13.34 -7.93
N GLY A 1026 -33.98 -13.31 -9.15
CA GLY A 1026 -35.35 -13.75 -9.40
C GLY A 1026 -35.47 -15.25 -9.12
N SER A 1027 -36.44 -15.63 -8.27
CA SER A 1027 -36.92 -17.00 -8.15
C SER A 1027 -37.82 -17.38 -9.32
#